data_AF-A0A1L9TU28-F1
#
_entry.id   AF-A0A1L9TU28-F1
#
_cell.length_a   1.000
_cell.length_b   1.000
_cell.length_c   1.000
_cell.angle_alpha   90.00
_cell.angle_beta   90.00
_cell.angle_gamma   90.00
#
_symmetry.space_group_name_H-M   'P 1'
#
loop_
_entity.id
_entity.type
_entity.pdbx_description
1 polymer ?
#
loop_
_entity_poly.entity_id
_entity_poly.type
_entity_poly.pdbx_seq_one_letter_code
_entity_poly.pdbx_strand_id
1 'polypeptide(L)'
;MSQSAEVLPADFLLAAIHPESEFTRSQLPLDGDPSSNNRALQRHSSIHWHSPHPRNCSVFKLDGSIISLKSQLLVVFSSIRNQLWSGTRIMSQPTLTPPSFEQHPTGFGIGSAQPRISWRFTTTEGTAANWQQTAYEVEIARGDNNNTETYRVESSESVLVPWPSQPLQSRETATVRVRSHGGAGDTKTPTEWSGWSTVECGLLSRDDWSARAITSPAKQNEGPLRPVRFRKTFTLQKTSVQRARLYVTSLGVFQAYINGEPVGDHCMAPGWTSYHNRLNYEVFDVTSLLKDGEENVIAVEVSEGWYATRLGFHGGRRFIYGDELGLFAQLEIDSGQGDQSPVVIATDSSWKSHRSAIIRSEIYDGEVYDAREEQHGWKDSSLANPWGPTREIALPAAQLVAPNAPPVRVTQVVNPVEIIRTPSGKVVVDFGQNLVGRVRIHSVKKPAGHSIVLRHAEVLENKELGTRPLRIAKAQDEIISAGQGIRNWAPSFTFHGFRYVQVDGWSPEDTESPLTLQSLVAEVMHTDLKRSGWFNCSHEMVNKLHQNAIWSMRGNFLSVPTDCPQRDERMGWTGDLQIFAPSASFLYNTGGMLSDWLQDLSAEQLAHPKAIPPLVVPNVIAESFWPTFPQAVWDDISILLPWTLYQGYGDVSILRRQYPSMTAYLERGVQRGPDRLWDDTLFQLGDWLDPTAPPDQPGNSRTDGTLVADAYLVYITGILADISSILGKSADASQYKADYRTLKSRFQTKYISPTGLLVGDTQTALSLAIVFNLHDDPQQAAAAGDRLARLVRISKFQVSTGFAGTPVVTHALTKAGHHQLAYRMLQESNCPSWMYPIRMGATTVWERWDSMLPDGSINPGEMTSFNHYALGSIINWLHKTVAGVSPLEPGWRQILVQPLPGGTITSAEAIYETAYGRLESRWEVKNGDQFRLELVVPPNSTAKVVLPGGKDEKVVGSGRYTFEKTFASQAGWPPKAQVAPVFEPEDTFV
;
A
#
# COMPACT_ATOMS: atom_id res chain seq x y z
N MET A 1 31.45 -3.10 59.21
CA MET A 1 32.16 -4.35 58.80
C MET A 1 31.31 -5.52 59.25
N SER A 2 31.19 -6.54 58.39
CA SER A 2 30.28 -7.71 58.44
C SER A 2 28.89 -7.54 57.79
N GLN A 3 28.57 -8.53 56.94
CA GLN A 3 27.26 -9.11 56.53
C GLN A 3 26.25 -8.17 55.82
N SER A 4 25.43 -8.54 54.84
CA SER A 4 25.01 -9.81 54.20
C SER A 4 24.13 -9.47 52.96
N ALA A 5 24.05 -10.39 52.00
CA ALA A 5 22.97 -10.70 51.04
C ALA A 5 22.02 -9.61 50.48
N GLU A 6 21.87 -9.58 49.13
CA GLU A 6 20.60 -9.47 48.39
C GLU A 6 20.88 -9.73 46.88
N VAL A 7 20.44 -10.87 46.32
CA VAL A 7 19.27 -11.03 45.41
C VAL A 7 19.34 -10.16 44.15
N LEU A 8 19.65 -10.79 43.02
CA LEU A 8 19.38 -10.28 41.66
C LEU A 8 18.60 -11.36 40.90
N PRO A 9 17.43 -11.06 40.31
CA PRO A 9 16.76 -11.99 39.42
C PRO A 9 17.32 -11.89 37.99
N ALA A 10 17.34 -13.06 37.37
CA ALA A 10 17.71 -13.32 35.98
C ALA A 10 16.74 -12.67 34.99
N ASP A 11 17.26 -12.29 33.82
CA ASP A 11 16.82 -12.80 32.52
C ASP A 11 17.62 -12.10 31.41
N PHE A 12 18.31 -12.86 30.55
CA PHE A 12 18.34 -12.70 29.08
C PHE A 12 19.31 -13.69 28.43
N LEU A 13 18.84 -14.25 27.30
CA LEU A 13 19.52 -14.94 26.19
C LEU A 13 19.67 -16.46 26.20
N LEU A 14 18.94 -17.10 25.27
CA LEU A 14 19.38 -18.00 24.17
C LEU A 14 18.11 -18.65 23.58
N ALA A 15 17.98 -19.06 22.32
CA ALA A 15 18.57 -18.77 21.02
C ALA A 15 17.79 -19.63 20.01
N ALA A 16 17.67 -19.14 18.77
CA ALA A 16 17.27 -19.93 17.62
C ALA A 16 18.40 -20.89 17.20
N ILE A 17 18.05 -22.08 16.70
CA ILE A 17 18.97 -23.02 16.05
C ILE A 17 18.41 -23.39 14.68
N HIS A 18 19.13 -23.00 13.64
CA HIS A 18 19.21 -23.66 12.33
C HIS A 18 20.19 -24.85 12.44
N PRO A 19 20.08 -25.88 11.59
CA PRO A 19 21.21 -26.74 11.27
C PRO A 19 21.63 -26.60 9.81
N GLU A 20 22.90 -26.26 9.58
CA GLU A 20 23.70 -26.69 8.44
C GLU A 20 25.05 -27.22 8.95
N SER A 21 25.55 -28.29 8.33
CA SER A 21 26.96 -28.69 8.35
C SER A 21 27.24 -29.37 6.99
N GLU A 22 27.92 -28.67 6.08
CA GLU A 22 29.38 -28.67 5.84
C GLU A 22 29.84 -29.72 4.82
N PHE A 23 30.45 -29.27 3.72
CA PHE A 23 31.78 -29.72 3.29
C PHE A 23 32.44 -28.66 2.40
N THR A 24 33.71 -28.40 2.69
CA THR A 24 34.56 -27.29 2.23
C THR A 24 35.28 -27.54 0.88
N ARG A 25 35.49 -26.42 0.15
CA ARG A 25 36.61 -25.97 -0.74
C ARG A 25 37.87 -26.90 -0.85
N SER A 26 38.63 -27.01 -1.95
CA SER A 26 39.04 -26.02 -2.99
C SER A 26 39.89 -26.64 -4.14
N GLN A 27 39.87 -25.95 -5.30
CA GLN A 27 40.94 -25.72 -6.31
C GLN A 27 41.28 -26.75 -7.44
N LEU A 28 40.72 -26.45 -8.64
CA LEU A 28 41.22 -26.37 -10.05
C LEU A 28 42.71 -26.67 -10.40
N PRO A 29 43.08 -26.75 -11.72
CA PRO A 29 42.46 -27.33 -12.92
C PRO A 29 43.50 -28.15 -13.77
N LEU A 30 43.09 -28.73 -14.92
CA LEU A 30 43.80 -28.72 -16.23
C LEU A 30 43.26 -29.77 -17.22
N ASP A 31 42.80 -29.26 -18.36
CA ASP A 31 42.84 -29.72 -19.77
C ASP A 31 42.92 -31.21 -20.16
N GLY A 32 42.09 -31.57 -21.15
CA GLY A 32 42.43 -32.59 -22.15
C GLY A 32 41.28 -33.47 -22.63
N ASP A 33 40.48 -32.99 -23.59
CA ASP A 33 39.77 -33.83 -24.58
C ASP A 33 40.84 -34.55 -25.44
N PRO A 34 40.69 -35.83 -25.90
CA PRO A 34 39.73 -36.14 -26.96
C PRO A 34 39.10 -37.55 -26.95
N SER A 35 37.88 -37.62 -27.50
CA SER A 35 37.45 -38.56 -28.55
C SER A 35 37.19 -40.07 -28.28
N SER A 36 36.04 -40.47 -28.85
CA SER A 36 35.73 -41.74 -29.55
C SER A 36 35.52 -43.01 -28.70
N ASN A 37 34.27 -43.48 -28.59
CA ASN A 37 33.50 -44.31 -29.53
C ASN A 37 34.06 -45.72 -29.82
N ASN A 38 33.17 -46.68 -29.53
CA ASN A 38 32.94 -47.96 -30.20
C ASN A 38 33.76 -49.21 -29.85
N ARG A 39 33.01 -50.10 -29.18
CA ARG A 39 32.63 -51.45 -29.63
C ARG A 39 33.64 -52.60 -29.56
N ALA A 40 33.18 -53.59 -28.76
CA ALA A 40 33.11 -55.02 -29.06
C ALA A 40 34.45 -55.79 -28.96
N LEU A 41 34.54 -56.96 -28.32
CA LEU A 41 33.90 -58.23 -28.69
C LEU A 41 34.17 -59.29 -27.58
N GLN A 42 33.22 -60.24 -27.46
CA GLN A 42 33.36 -61.71 -27.27
C GLN A 42 34.37 -62.28 -26.24
N ARG A 43 33.92 -63.02 -25.20
CA ARG A 43 33.45 -64.43 -25.13
C ARG A 43 34.56 -65.51 -25.15
N HIS A 44 34.43 -66.42 -24.15
CA HIS A 44 35.00 -67.79 -24.01
C HIS A 44 36.49 -67.91 -23.64
N SER A 45 37.01 -68.84 -22.82
CA SER A 45 36.46 -69.91 -21.96
C SER A 45 37.65 -70.67 -21.28
N SER A 46 37.54 -70.95 -19.97
CA SER A 46 37.87 -72.21 -19.25
C SER A 46 39.31 -72.73 -18.93
N ILE A 47 39.41 -73.35 -17.72
CA ILE A 47 40.31 -74.44 -17.19
C ILE A 47 41.58 -74.03 -16.40
N HIS A 48 41.57 -74.00 -15.05
CA HIS A 48 41.95 -75.01 -14.00
C HIS A 48 43.47 -75.17 -13.71
N TRP A 49 44.03 -75.48 -12.52
CA TRP A 49 43.63 -76.14 -11.25
C TRP A 49 44.58 -75.69 -10.09
N HIS A 50 44.10 -75.59 -8.84
CA HIS A 50 44.54 -76.39 -7.67
C HIS A 50 43.92 -75.90 -6.33
N SER A 51 43.58 -76.90 -5.50
CA SER A 51 42.99 -76.83 -4.14
C SER A 51 44.13 -76.93 -3.08
N PRO A 52 43.92 -76.78 -1.74
CA PRO A 52 43.04 -77.66 -0.94
C PRO A 52 42.26 -77.03 0.26
N HIS A 53 41.27 -77.81 0.71
CA HIS A 53 40.40 -77.83 1.92
C HIS A 53 41.14 -77.96 3.29
N PRO A 54 40.50 -78.00 4.52
CA PRO A 54 39.16 -78.56 4.91
C PRO A 54 38.33 -77.81 6.02
N ARG A 55 36.97 -77.84 6.02
CA ARG A 55 35.92 -78.73 6.65
C ARG A 55 35.50 -78.47 8.12
N ASN A 56 34.20 -78.21 8.35
CA ASN A 56 33.17 -79.09 9.01
C ASN A 56 31.87 -78.26 9.30
N CYS A 57 30.72 -78.55 8.64
CA CYS A 57 29.58 -79.46 9.00
C CYS A 57 28.61 -78.85 10.03
N SER A 58 27.26 -78.84 9.92
CA SER A 58 26.25 -79.65 9.19
C SER A 58 24.88 -78.93 9.27
N VAL A 59 24.09 -78.69 8.20
CA VAL A 59 23.05 -79.50 7.50
C VAL A 59 21.83 -79.94 8.35
N PHE A 60 20.63 -79.44 8.02
CA PHE A 60 19.43 -80.22 7.65
C PHE A 60 18.44 -79.38 6.82
N LYS A 61 17.56 -80.08 6.10
CA LYS A 61 16.88 -79.71 4.84
C LYS A 61 15.36 -79.83 5.02
N LEU A 62 14.59 -78.99 4.30
CA LEU A 62 13.34 -79.29 3.55
C LEU A 62 12.16 -78.30 3.75
N ASP A 63 11.72 -77.81 2.59
CA ASP A 63 10.37 -77.48 2.10
C ASP A 63 9.47 -76.41 2.74
N GLY A 64 9.10 -75.43 1.90
CA GLY A 64 7.68 -75.21 1.58
C GLY A 64 6.98 -73.96 2.14
N SER A 65 7.04 -72.85 1.38
CA SER A 65 5.99 -71.80 1.23
C SER A 65 5.60 -70.88 2.42
N ILE A 66 5.06 -69.69 2.08
CA ILE A 66 4.43 -68.62 2.92
C ILE A 66 5.43 -67.50 3.29
N ILE A 67 5.49 -66.32 2.64
CA ILE A 67 4.52 -65.23 2.41
C ILE A 67 3.84 -64.69 3.68
N SER A 68 4.13 -63.43 3.99
CA SER A 68 3.33 -62.50 4.82
C SER A 68 3.36 -62.68 6.34
N LEU A 69 4.10 -61.80 7.02
CA LEU A 69 3.84 -61.37 8.40
C LEU A 69 4.53 -60.02 8.67
N LYS A 70 3.92 -58.93 8.17
CA LYS A 70 4.10 -57.56 8.70
C LYS A 70 2.82 -56.74 8.46
N SER A 71 1.75 -57.14 9.13
CA SER A 71 0.50 -56.35 9.22
C SER A 71 -0.34 -56.83 10.39
N GLN A 72 0.21 -56.78 11.61
CA GLN A 72 -0.53 -56.98 12.86
C GLN A 72 0.27 -56.42 14.05
N LEU A 73 0.54 -55.11 14.05
CA LEU A 73 1.02 -54.38 15.24
C LEU A 73 0.70 -52.87 15.22
N LEU A 74 -0.28 -52.45 14.41
CA LEU A 74 -0.69 -51.03 14.29
C LEU A 74 -2.22 -50.83 14.40
N VAL A 75 -2.96 -51.82 14.91
CA VAL A 75 -4.43 -51.79 15.00
C VAL A 75 -4.95 -51.69 16.46
N VAL A 76 -4.07 -51.66 17.46
CA VAL A 76 -4.51 -51.56 18.88
C VAL A 76 -4.30 -50.15 19.49
N PHE A 77 -3.57 -49.25 18.84
CA PHE A 77 -3.43 -47.85 19.28
C PHE A 77 -4.38 -46.85 18.59
N SER A 78 -5.13 -47.27 17.55
CA SER A 78 -6.15 -46.43 16.89
C SER A 78 -7.57 -46.60 17.44
N SER A 79 -7.83 -47.66 18.21
CA SER A 79 -9.18 -47.97 18.72
C SER A 79 -9.48 -47.37 20.11
N ILE A 80 -8.46 -47.10 20.94
CA ILE A 80 -8.64 -46.49 22.28
C ILE A 80 -8.69 -44.95 22.23
N ARG A 81 -8.30 -44.32 21.10
CA ARG A 81 -8.43 -42.87 20.91
C ARG A 81 -9.81 -42.44 20.38
N ASN A 82 -10.61 -43.38 19.88
CA ASN A 82 -11.93 -43.13 19.27
C ASN A 82 -13.14 -43.44 20.17
N GLN A 83 -12.95 -43.75 21.46
CA GLN A 83 -14.05 -44.01 22.41
C GLN A 83 -14.00 -43.20 23.72
N LEU A 84 -13.18 -42.14 23.79
CA LEU A 84 -13.14 -41.21 24.94
C LEU A 84 -13.38 -39.73 24.59
N TRP A 85 -13.90 -39.44 23.40
CA TRP A 85 -14.33 -38.09 23.00
C TRP A 85 -15.75 -38.12 22.40
N SER A 86 -16.72 -38.59 23.18
CA SER A 86 -18.13 -38.22 23.02
C SER A 86 -18.51 -37.03 23.91
N GLY A 87 -17.52 -36.21 24.28
CA GLY A 87 -17.78 -34.90 24.86
C GLY A 87 -18.33 -33.99 23.77
N THR A 88 -19.56 -33.52 23.95
CA THR A 88 -20.13 -32.40 23.19
C THR A 88 -19.07 -31.31 23.13
N ARG A 89 -18.47 -31.02 21.96
CA ARG A 89 -17.58 -29.87 21.82
C ARG A 89 -18.42 -28.64 22.16
N ILE A 90 -18.21 -28.06 23.35
CA ILE A 90 -18.83 -26.81 23.74
C ILE A 90 -18.27 -25.78 22.76
N MET A 91 -19.07 -25.40 21.77
CA MET A 91 -18.70 -24.35 20.83
C MET A 91 -18.62 -23.04 21.63
N SER A 92 -17.48 -22.36 21.57
CA SER A 92 -17.25 -21.14 22.33
C SER A 92 -17.77 -19.93 21.55
N GLN A 93 -18.19 -18.92 22.31
CA GLN A 93 -18.45 -17.58 21.77
C GLN A 93 -17.19 -17.04 21.07
N PRO A 94 -17.33 -16.22 20.01
CA PRO A 94 -16.18 -15.57 19.39
C PRO A 94 -15.54 -14.59 20.36
N THR A 95 -14.22 -14.42 20.25
CA THR A 95 -13.50 -13.38 20.99
C THR A 95 -13.43 -12.10 20.16
N LEU A 96 -13.51 -10.97 20.84
CA LEU A 96 -13.47 -9.64 20.22
C LEU A 96 -12.06 -9.07 20.28
N THR A 97 -11.63 -8.41 19.21
CA THR A 97 -10.49 -7.51 19.30
C THR A 97 -10.85 -6.31 20.18
N PRO A 98 -9.87 -5.65 20.83
CA PRO A 98 -10.11 -4.32 21.39
C PRO A 98 -10.73 -3.39 20.34
N PRO A 99 -11.65 -2.49 20.74
CA PRO A 99 -12.32 -1.62 19.79
C PRO A 99 -11.34 -0.63 19.15
N SER A 100 -11.59 -0.28 17.89
CA SER A 100 -10.92 0.79 17.16
C SER A 100 -11.86 1.98 16.97
N PHE A 101 -11.27 3.16 16.73
CA PHE A 101 -11.97 4.42 16.63
C PHE A 101 -11.80 5.01 15.23
N GLU A 102 -12.90 5.40 14.58
CA GLU A 102 -12.93 5.82 13.18
C GLU A 102 -12.23 4.78 12.27
N GLN A 103 -11.40 5.24 11.34
CA GLN A 103 -10.38 4.45 10.64
C GLN A 103 -8.96 4.82 11.13
N HIS A 104 -8.87 5.38 12.34
CA HIS A 104 -7.61 5.85 12.93
C HIS A 104 -6.74 4.66 13.38
N PRO A 105 -5.41 4.70 13.18
CA PRO A 105 -4.53 3.57 13.49
C PRO A 105 -4.48 3.19 14.97
N THR A 106 -4.59 4.17 15.89
CA THR A 106 -4.29 3.97 17.32
C THR A 106 -5.33 4.52 18.31
N GLY A 107 -6.34 5.28 17.85
CA GLY A 107 -7.19 6.10 18.73
C GLY A 107 -6.51 7.29 19.45
N PHE A 108 -5.21 7.54 19.25
CA PHE A 108 -4.47 8.61 19.95
C PHE A 108 -4.37 9.90 19.14
N GLY A 109 -4.72 11.03 19.74
CA GLY A 109 -4.64 12.35 19.10
C GLY A 109 -5.72 12.61 18.04
N ILE A 110 -6.90 11.97 18.17
CA ILE A 110 -7.94 12.02 17.14
C ILE A 110 -8.62 13.39 17.03
N GLY A 111 -9.09 13.73 15.83
CA GLY A 111 -9.79 14.99 15.53
C GLY A 111 -11.32 14.94 15.69
N SER A 112 -11.89 13.88 16.27
CA SER A 112 -13.35 13.72 16.42
C SER A 112 -13.75 13.64 17.89
N ALA A 113 -14.72 14.47 18.29
CA ALA A 113 -15.32 14.43 19.63
C ALA A 113 -16.29 13.24 19.81
N GLN A 114 -16.76 12.63 18.73
CA GLN A 114 -17.68 11.50 18.75
C GLN A 114 -17.16 10.39 17.84
N PRO A 115 -16.03 9.77 18.19
CA PRO A 115 -15.41 8.76 17.35
C PRO A 115 -16.29 7.52 17.24
N ARG A 116 -16.58 7.13 16.01
CA ARG A 116 -17.28 5.87 15.70
C ARG A 116 -16.43 4.68 16.14
N ILE A 117 -17.08 3.64 16.63
CA ILE A 117 -16.43 2.48 17.26
C ILE A 117 -16.58 1.27 16.33
N SER A 118 -15.52 0.48 16.17
CA SER A 118 -15.58 -0.80 15.46
C SER A 118 -14.93 -1.89 16.29
N TRP A 119 -15.42 -3.13 16.18
CA TRP A 119 -14.77 -4.31 16.74
C TRP A 119 -14.82 -5.47 15.75
N ARG A 120 -13.74 -6.26 15.73
CA ARG A 120 -13.61 -7.43 14.88
C ARG A 120 -13.72 -8.70 15.71
N PHE A 121 -14.22 -9.75 15.09
CA PHE A 121 -14.32 -11.07 15.67
C PHE A 121 -13.12 -11.93 15.27
N THR A 122 -12.62 -12.72 16.22
CA THR A 122 -11.56 -13.70 15.96
C THR A 122 -12.17 -15.08 15.71
N THR A 123 -11.79 -15.71 14.60
CA THR A 123 -12.24 -17.06 14.25
C THR A 123 -11.19 -18.10 14.67
N THR A 124 -11.59 -19.05 15.52
CA THR A 124 -10.76 -20.18 15.97
C THR A 124 -11.44 -21.51 15.63
N GLU A 125 -10.78 -22.65 15.87
CA GLU A 125 -11.40 -23.98 15.68
C GLU A 125 -12.61 -24.23 16.60
N GLY A 126 -12.68 -23.53 17.74
CA GLY A 126 -13.77 -23.65 18.72
C GLY A 126 -14.94 -22.68 18.48
N THR A 127 -14.79 -21.71 17.58
CA THR A 127 -15.79 -20.66 17.34
C THR A 127 -17.05 -21.26 16.70
N ALA A 128 -18.22 -20.94 17.26
CA ALA A 128 -19.51 -21.39 16.74
C ALA A 128 -19.71 -20.96 15.26
N ALA A 129 -20.17 -21.90 14.44
CA ALA A 129 -20.57 -21.61 13.06
C ALA A 129 -21.92 -20.87 13.01
N ASN A 130 -22.14 -20.09 11.95
CA ASN A 130 -23.35 -19.27 11.74
C ASN A 130 -23.64 -18.28 12.88
N TRP A 131 -22.59 -17.76 13.51
CA TRP A 131 -22.71 -16.81 14.60
C TRP A 131 -23.08 -15.42 14.06
N GLN A 132 -24.11 -14.81 14.66
CA GLN A 132 -24.57 -13.47 14.31
C GLN A 132 -24.76 -12.62 15.56
N GLN A 133 -24.39 -11.34 15.46
CA GLN A 133 -24.65 -10.37 16.51
C GLN A 133 -26.12 -9.94 16.47
N THR A 134 -26.71 -9.78 17.66
CA THR A 134 -28.08 -9.30 17.87
C THR A 134 -28.12 -8.03 18.72
N ALA A 135 -27.16 -7.87 19.62
CA ALA A 135 -26.96 -6.67 20.42
C ALA A 135 -25.48 -6.50 20.77
N TYR A 136 -25.10 -5.34 21.26
CA TYR A 136 -23.78 -5.09 21.83
C TYR A 136 -23.88 -4.18 23.05
N GLU A 137 -22.83 -4.23 23.87
CA GLU A 137 -22.61 -3.29 24.95
C GLU A 137 -21.26 -2.61 24.79
N VAL A 138 -21.24 -1.30 25.04
CA VAL A 138 -20.04 -0.46 25.08
C VAL A 138 -19.87 0.02 26.52
N GLU A 139 -18.72 -0.26 27.12
CA GLU A 139 -18.35 0.27 28.42
C GLU A 139 -17.25 1.31 28.24
N ILE A 140 -17.45 2.48 28.85
CA ILE A 140 -16.58 3.64 28.73
C ILE A 140 -16.17 4.09 30.13
N ALA A 141 -14.87 4.21 30.38
CA ALA A 141 -14.33 4.85 31.59
C ALA A 141 -13.71 6.20 31.22
N ARG A 142 -14.01 7.23 32.02
CA ARG A 142 -13.44 8.59 31.88
C ARG A 142 -12.73 8.98 33.17
N GLY A 143 -11.52 9.53 33.05
CA GLY A 143 -10.69 9.95 34.18
C GLY A 143 -10.29 8.80 35.11
N ASP A 144 -9.69 9.14 36.26
CA ASP A 144 -9.09 8.17 37.19
C ASP A 144 -10.07 7.56 38.21
N ASN A 145 -11.34 7.98 38.20
CA ASN A 145 -12.31 7.67 39.25
C ASN A 145 -12.97 6.27 39.15
N ASN A 146 -12.49 5.37 38.28
CA ASN A 146 -13.00 4.00 38.09
C ASN A 146 -14.51 3.85 37.82
N ASN A 147 -15.25 4.94 37.64
CA ASN A 147 -16.66 4.90 37.28
C ASN A 147 -16.78 4.63 35.77
N THR A 148 -17.57 3.63 35.41
CA THR A 148 -17.83 3.27 34.03
C THR A 148 -19.28 3.56 33.64
N GLU A 149 -19.47 4.00 32.41
CA GLU A 149 -20.77 4.11 31.75
C GLU A 149 -20.94 2.90 30.81
N THR A 150 -22.05 2.17 30.93
CA THR A 150 -22.35 1.02 30.06
C THR A 150 -23.59 1.30 29.24
N TYR A 151 -23.46 1.17 27.93
CA TYR A 151 -24.52 1.40 26.96
C TYR A 151 -24.83 0.11 26.21
N ARG A 152 -26.08 -0.36 26.30
CA ARG A 152 -26.58 -1.51 25.54
C ARG A 152 -27.38 -1.06 24.34
N VAL A 153 -27.09 -1.65 23.18
CA VAL A 153 -27.78 -1.36 21.91
C VAL A 153 -28.23 -2.65 21.25
N GLU A 154 -29.53 -2.76 20.97
CA GLU A 154 -30.11 -3.87 20.19
C GLU A 154 -29.83 -3.61 18.70
N SER A 155 -28.69 -4.13 18.21
CA SER A 155 -28.24 -3.96 16.84
C SER A 155 -27.27 -5.07 16.42
N SER A 156 -27.33 -5.42 15.14
CA SER A 156 -26.40 -6.36 14.51
C SER A 156 -25.12 -5.69 13.98
N GLU A 157 -25.00 -4.37 14.09
CA GLU A 157 -23.83 -3.62 13.61
C GLU A 157 -22.63 -3.74 14.54
N SER A 158 -21.44 -3.97 13.98
CA SER A 158 -20.16 -4.04 14.70
C SER A 158 -19.06 -3.14 14.11
N VAL A 159 -19.41 -2.39 13.06
CA VAL A 159 -18.47 -1.59 12.27
C VAL A 159 -18.96 -0.15 12.25
N LEU A 160 -18.10 0.78 12.67
CA LEU A 160 -18.34 2.23 12.68
C LEU A 160 -19.65 2.63 13.38
N VAL A 161 -19.98 1.95 14.49
CA VAL A 161 -21.16 2.30 15.28
C VAL A 161 -20.96 3.66 15.97
N PRO A 162 -22.04 4.43 16.21
CA PRO A 162 -21.91 5.74 16.84
C PRO A 162 -21.31 5.70 18.25
N TRP A 163 -20.60 6.77 18.62
CA TRP A 163 -20.20 7.02 20.00
C TRP A 163 -21.45 7.19 20.89
N PRO A 164 -21.63 6.40 21.97
CA PRO A 164 -22.88 6.38 22.73
C PRO A 164 -22.93 7.38 23.91
N SER A 165 -21.81 7.99 24.28
CA SER A 165 -21.70 8.89 25.44
C SER A 165 -21.68 10.37 25.02
N GLN A 166 -21.48 11.28 25.98
CA GLN A 166 -21.28 12.71 25.68
C GLN A 166 -20.07 12.93 24.77
N PRO A 167 -20.01 14.00 23.95
CA PRO A 167 -18.82 14.30 23.16
C PRO A 167 -17.56 14.37 24.04
N LEU A 168 -16.44 13.87 23.53
CA LEU A 168 -15.11 14.08 24.12
C LEU A 168 -14.67 15.54 23.93
N GLN A 169 -13.98 16.07 24.92
CA GLN A 169 -13.33 17.38 24.87
C GLN A 169 -11.90 17.26 24.35
N SER A 170 -11.28 18.39 23.97
CA SER A 170 -9.87 18.40 23.62
C SER A 170 -9.00 17.93 24.78
N ARG A 171 -7.98 17.11 24.47
CA ARG A 171 -7.09 16.44 25.45
C ARG A 171 -7.76 15.38 26.33
N GLU A 172 -9.07 15.17 26.18
CA GLU A 172 -9.78 14.18 26.96
C GLU A 172 -9.39 12.77 26.51
N THR A 173 -9.15 11.92 27.50
CA THR A 173 -8.86 10.50 27.32
C THR A 173 -10.04 9.68 27.86
N ALA A 174 -10.46 8.67 27.12
CA ALA A 174 -11.41 7.66 27.57
C ALA A 174 -10.89 6.26 27.24
N THR A 175 -11.18 5.29 28.11
CA THR A 175 -10.93 3.87 27.80
C THR A 175 -12.25 3.18 27.50
N VAL A 176 -12.25 2.34 26.46
CA VAL A 176 -13.44 1.70 25.93
C VAL A 176 -13.21 0.21 25.77
N ARG A 177 -14.19 -0.61 26.18
CA ARG A 177 -14.27 -2.02 25.82
C ARG A 177 -15.68 -2.36 25.38
N VAL A 178 -15.81 -3.44 24.62
CA VAL A 178 -17.08 -3.87 24.06
C VAL A 178 -17.33 -5.34 24.36
N ARG A 179 -18.59 -5.72 24.49
CA ARG A 179 -19.00 -7.12 24.40
C ARG A 179 -20.19 -7.24 23.47
N SER A 180 -20.32 -8.40 22.84
CA SER A 180 -21.34 -8.65 21.85
C SER A 180 -22.31 -9.71 22.33
N HIS A 181 -23.57 -9.62 21.93
CA HIS A 181 -24.60 -10.62 22.23
C HIS A 181 -25.00 -11.30 20.94
N GLY A 182 -24.83 -12.61 20.89
CA GLY A 182 -25.12 -13.37 19.69
C GLY A 182 -24.97 -14.87 19.90
N GLY A 183 -25.16 -15.60 18.82
CA GLY A 183 -25.01 -17.05 18.81
C GLY A 183 -25.50 -17.66 17.51
N ALA A 184 -25.50 -18.98 17.47
CA ALA A 184 -26.17 -19.76 16.43
C ALA A 184 -27.58 -20.12 16.91
N GLY A 185 -28.62 -19.85 16.12
CA GLY A 185 -30.01 -20.13 16.50
C GLY A 185 -30.51 -19.36 17.73
N ASP A 186 -31.21 -20.02 18.66
CA ASP A 186 -31.90 -19.37 19.80
C ASP A 186 -30.98 -19.10 21.02
N THR A 187 -29.79 -19.68 21.05
CA THR A 187 -28.82 -19.44 22.13
C THR A 187 -28.17 -18.07 21.99
N LYS A 188 -28.58 -17.13 22.84
CA LYS A 188 -28.04 -15.75 22.90
C LYS A 188 -27.30 -15.55 24.22
N THR A 189 -26.01 -15.88 24.26
CA THR A 189 -25.14 -15.54 25.39
C THR A 189 -24.16 -14.43 25.00
N PRO A 190 -23.78 -13.54 25.93
CA PRO A 190 -22.77 -12.53 25.65
C PRO A 190 -21.41 -13.18 25.41
N THR A 191 -20.59 -12.55 24.57
CA THR A 191 -19.15 -12.77 24.55
C THR A 191 -18.54 -12.30 25.86
N GLU A 192 -17.32 -12.74 26.14
CA GLU A 192 -16.46 -12.01 27.09
C GLU A 192 -16.26 -10.57 26.61
N TRP A 193 -15.95 -9.68 27.56
CA TRP A 193 -15.52 -8.33 27.23
C TRP A 193 -14.23 -8.36 26.42
N SER A 194 -14.12 -7.47 25.43
CA SER A 194 -12.86 -7.21 24.74
C SER A 194 -11.81 -6.69 25.71
N GLY A 195 -10.55 -6.67 25.26
CA GLY A 195 -9.55 -5.80 25.89
C GLY A 195 -9.98 -4.33 25.81
N TRP A 196 -9.50 -3.53 26.76
CA TRP A 196 -9.65 -2.08 26.74
C TRP A 196 -8.83 -1.47 25.59
N SER A 197 -9.36 -0.41 25.00
CA SER A 197 -8.70 0.44 24.02
C SER A 197 -8.84 1.90 24.45
N THR A 198 -7.81 2.70 24.29
CA THR A 198 -7.82 4.11 24.69
C THR A 198 -8.12 4.98 23.48
N VAL A 199 -9.00 5.95 23.65
CA VAL A 199 -9.18 7.07 22.72
C VAL A 199 -8.77 8.36 23.41
N GLU A 200 -7.97 9.17 22.74
CA GLU A 200 -7.56 10.48 23.21
C GLU A 200 -7.76 11.52 22.11
N CYS A 201 -8.50 12.58 22.41
CA CYS A 201 -8.68 13.67 21.47
C CYS A 201 -7.44 14.57 21.43
N GLY A 202 -7.09 15.03 20.22
CA GLY A 202 -6.16 16.14 20.05
C GLY A 202 -6.78 17.48 20.45
N LEU A 203 -6.29 18.55 19.82
CA LEU A 203 -6.89 19.88 19.88
C LEU A 203 -7.99 19.98 18.82
N LEU A 204 -9.24 20.19 19.24
CA LEU A 204 -10.42 20.07 18.37
C LEU A 204 -10.82 21.42 17.78
N SER A 205 -10.45 22.51 18.45
CA SER A 205 -10.67 23.88 18.00
C SER A 205 -9.34 24.62 17.84
N ARG A 206 -9.35 25.67 17.01
CA ARG A 206 -8.22 26.60 16.92
C ARG A 206 -8.00 27.37 18.23
N ASP A 207 -9.06 27.57 19.02
CA ASP A 207 -8.99 28.26 20.32
C ASP A 207 -8.31 27.44 21.41
N ASP A 208 -8.12 26.12 21.18
CA ASP A 208 -7.32 25.28 22.08
C ASP A 208 -5.82 25.58 22.00
N TRP A 209 -5.38 26.33 20.99
CA TRP A 209 -3.98 26.70 20.81
C TRP A 209 -3.69 28.06 21.45
N SER A 210 -2.65 28.10 22.27
CA SER A 210 -2.01 29.31 22.79
C SER A 210 -0.73 29.69 22.03
N ALA A 211 -0.23 28.76 21.20
CA ALA A 211 0.97 28.94 20.40
C ALA A 211 0.85 30.03 19.33
N ARG A 212 1.99 30.56 18.94
CA ARG A 212 2.16 31.49 17.81
C ARG A 212 3.09 30.87 16.79
N ALA A 213 2.81 31.03 15.50
CA ALA A 213 3.72 30.54 14.47
C ALA A 213 4.99 31.40 14.49
N ILE A 214 6.16 30.76 14.43
CA ILE A 214 7.46 31.44 14.47
C ILE A 214 8.33 31.06 13.28
N THR A 215 9.18 31.98 12.86
CA THR A 215 10.16 31.81 11.78
C THR A 215 11.53 32.37 12.19
N SER A 216 12.57 32.06 11.40
CA SER A 216 13.88 32.71 11.51
C SER A 216 13.79 34.14 10.95
N PRO A 217 14.42 35.15 11.58
CA PRO A 217 14.53 36.49 11.00
C PRO A 217 15.39 36.53 9.73
N ALA A 218 16.24 35.53 9.50
CA ALA A 218 17.08 35.47 8.31
C ALA A 218 16.24 35.00 7.12
N LYS A 219 15.89 35.93 6.23
CA LYS A 219 15.14 35.63 5.00
C LYS A 219 16.08 35.26 3.85
N GLN A 220 15.76 34.17 3.17
CA GLN A 220 16.39 33.79 1.91
C GLN A 220 15.39 34.05 0.77
N ASN A 221 15.77 34.87 -0.20
CA ASN A 221 14.85 35.32 -1.25
C ASN A 221 14.91 34.48 -2.53
N GLU A 222 15.96 33.68 -2.72
CA GLU A 222 16.19 32.90 -3.94
C GLU A 222 16.67 31.49 -3.61
N GLY A 223 16.28 30.52 -4.46
CA GLY A 223 16.70 29.13 -4.37
C GLY A 223 16.09 28.34 -3.19
N PRO A 224 16.56 27.09 -2.99
CA PRO A 224 16.11 26.18 -1.92
C PRO A 224 16.29 26.79 -0.53
N LEU A 225 15.28 26.71 0.33
CA LEU A 225 15.37 27.28 1.67
C LEU A 225 16.26 26.39 2.55
N ARG A 226 17.34 26.96 3.10
CA ARG A 226 18.17 26.23 4.06
C ARG A 226 17.34 25.88 5.31
N PRO A 227 17.33 24.61 5.77
CA PRO A 227 16.60 24.23 6.97
C PRO A 227 16.99 25.06 8.20
N VAL A 228 16.01 25.28 9.08
CA VAL A 228 16.13 26.11 10.28
C VAL A 228 15.89 25.27 11.52
N ARG A 229 16.75 25.42 12.52
CA ARG A 229 16.58 24.83 13.84
C ARG A 229 15.98 25.86 14.78
N PHE A 230 14.99 25.46 15.54
CA PHE A 230 14.32 26.21 16.60
C PHE A 230 14.59 25.52 17.93
N ARG A 231 14.78 26.30 19.00
CA ARG A 231 15.07 25.77 20.33
C ARG A 231 14.47 26.63 21.44
N LYS A 232 13.96 25.98 22.49
CA LYS A 232 13.57 26.62 23.76
C LYS A 232 14.07 25.79 24.93
N THR A 233 14.62 26.50 25.91
CA THR A 233 14.96 25.96 27.23
C THR A 233 13.89 26.37 28.22
N PHE A 234 13.52 25.47 29.12
CA PHE A 234 12.60 25.75 30.23
C PHE A 234 12.93 24.85 31.43
N THR A 235 12.58 25.28 32.63
CA THR A 235 12.80 24.49 33.85
C THR A 235 11.45 24.05 34.40
N LEU A 236 11.31 22.76 34.70
CA LEU A 236 10.13 22.24 35.37
C LEU A 236 10.32 22.33 36.89
N GLN A 237 9.27 22.75 37.59
CA GLN A 237 9.25 22.60 39.04
C GLN A 237 9.14 21.11 39.37
N LYS A 238 9.74 20.69 40.50
CA LYS A 238 9.72 19.28 40.93
C LYS A 238 8.32 18.88 41.38
N THR A 239 7.48 18.44 40.45
CA THR A 239 6.05 18.16 40.69
C THR A 239 5.61 16.77 40.25
N SER A 240 6.53 15.92 39.77
CA SER A 240 6.26 14.63 39.12
C SER A 240 5.38 14.78 37.87
N VAL A 241 5.99 14.82 36.68
CA VAL A 241 5.25 14.85 35.42
C VAL A 241 4.43 13.57 35.27
N GLN A 242 3.10 13.68 35.21
CA GLN A 242 2.19 12.55 35.02
C GLN A 242 1.91 12.31 33.54
N ARG A 243 1.71 13.39 32.78
CA ARG A 243 1.37 13.34 31.36
C ARG A 243 1.93 14.54 30.64
N ALA A 244 2.54 14.33 29.48
CA ALA A 244 2.94 15.42 28.59
C ALA A 244 2.61 15.10 27.13
N ARG A 245 2.13 16.12 26.41
CA ARG A 245 1.74 16.03 25.00
C ARG A 245 2.40 17.15 24.20
N LEU A 246 3.01 16.79 23.08
CA LEU A 246 3.45 17.75 22.08
C LEU A 246 2.47 17.76 20.92
N TYR A 247 1.85 18.92 20.69
CA TYR A 247 1.07 19.23 19.50
C TYR A 247 1.94 20.07 18.57
N VAL A 248 2.20 19.62 17.35
CA VAL A 248 3.19 20.29 16.49
C VAL A 248 2.86 20.18 15.00
N THR A 249 3.10 21.26 14.27
CA THR A 249 3.10 21.32 12.81
C THR A 249 4.15 22.31 12.32
N SER A 250 4.36 22.38 11.00
CA SER A 250 5.29 23.29 10.36
C SER A 250 4.77 23.81 9.02
N LEU A 251 5.23 25.00 8.64
CA LEU A 251 5.21 25.48 7.27
C LEU A 251 6.45 24.92 6.56
N GLY A 252 6.34 23.67 6.13
CA GLY A 252 7.46 22.83 5.74
C GLY A 252 7.27 21.41 6.28
N VAL A 253 8.38 20.71 6.50
CA VAL A 253 8.43 19.44 7.25
C VAL A 253 9.37 19.56 8.44
N PHE A 254 9.14 18.81 9.51
CA PHE A 254 9.90 18.95 10.75
C PHE A 254 10.40 17.63 11.35
N GLN A 255 11.44 17.74 12.18
CA GLN A 255 11.86 16.72 13.13
C GLN A 255 12.06 17.36 14.51
N ALA A 256 11.41 16.81 15.53
CA ALA A 256 11.44 17.34 16.90
C ALA A 256 12.28 16.46 17.84
N TYR A 257 12.87 17.10 18.85
CA TYR A 257 13.69 16.49 19.88
C TYR A 257 13.37 17.10 21.24
N ILE A 258 13.40 16.27 22.29
CA ILE A 258 13.33 16.71 23.68
C ILE A 258 14.51 16.09 24.42
N ASN A 259 15.33 16.94 25.04
CA ASN A 259 16.49 16.53 25.84
C ASN A 259 17.47 15.58 25.10
N GLY A 260 17.67 15.81 23.81
CA GLY A 260 18.54 15.00 22.94
C GLY A 260 17.85 13.84 22.23
N GLU A 261 16.70 13.39 22.72
CA GLU A 261 15.95 12.24 22.20
C GLU A 261 14.96 12.66 21.10
N PRO A 262 14.82 11.88 20.01
CA PRO A 262 13.84 12.16 18.97
C PRO A 262 12.41 12.00 19.49
N VAL A 263 11.53 12.91 19.08
CA VAL A 263 10.09 12.84 19.38
C VAL A 263 9.40 12.03 18.29
N GLY A 264 8.96 10.82 18.65
CA GLY A 264 8.34 9.88 17.71
C GLY A 264 9.30 9.39 16.63
N ASP A 265 8.72 8.69 15.64
CA ASP A 265 9.43 8.09 14.49
C ASP A 265 8.84 8.53 13.14
N HIS A 266 8.06 9.62 13.15
CA HIS A 266 7.38 10.13 11.97
C HIS A 266 8.41 10.81 11.05
N CYS A 267 8.42 10.42 9.78
CA CYS A 267 9.26 11.00 8.75
C CYS A 267 8.43 11.95 7.88
N MET A 268 9.05 12.99 7.33
CA MET A 268 8.36 13.96 6.44
C MET A 268 7.10 14.58 7.07
N ALA A 269 7.01 14.64 8.41
CA ALA A 269 5.87 15.21 9.13
C ALA A 269 5.77 16.72 8.88
N PRO A 270 4.57 17.31 8.72
CA PRO A 270 3.24 16.73 8.94
C PRO A 270 2.63 16.06 7.68
N GLY A 271 3.45 15.77 6.67
CA GLY A 271 3.00 15.29 5.37
C GLY A 271 2.46 16.40 4.47
N TRP A 272 2.05 16.03 3.27
CA TRP A 272 1.51 16.92 2.24
C TRP A 272 -0.02 16.92 2.26
N THR A 273 -0.58 18.11 2.47
CA THR A 273 -2.00 18.43 2.31
C THR A 273 -2.14 19.66 1.42
N SER A 274 -3.35 19.99 0.99
CA SER A 274 -3.61 21.28 0.35
C SER A 274 -3.47 22.43 1.37
N TYR A 275 -2.24 22.89 1.65
CA TYR A 275 -1.92 23.79 2.77
C TYR A 275 -2.65 25.15 2.77
N HIS A 276 -3.28 25.55 1.66
CA HIS A 276 -4.18 26.71 1.65
C HIS A 276 -5.52 26.43 2.35
N ASN A 277 -5.95 25.18 2.38
CA ASN A 277 -7.24 24.73 2.92
C ASN A 277 -7.08 23.95 4.23
N ARG A 278 -6.10 23.04 4.31
CA ARG A 278 -5.91 22.09 5.40
C ARG A 278 -4.43 21.93 5.73
N LEU A 279 -4.09 21.88 7.00
CA LEU A 279 -2.73 21.67 7.51
C LEU A 279 -2.80 20.65 8.65
N ASN A 280 -2.14 19.51 8.46
CA ASN A 280 -2.06 18.50 9.50
C ASN A 280 -1.21 18.98 10.68
N TYR A 281 -1.60 18.62 11.90
CA TYR A 281 -0.72 18.66 13.06
C TYR A 281 -0.61 17.28 13.68
N GLU A 282 0.54 17.02 14.29
CA GLU A 282 0.86 15.75 14.93
C GLU A 282 0.73 15.86 16.45
N VAL A 283 0.38 14.74 17.08
CA VAL A 283 0.30 14.61 18.54
C VAL A 283 1.26 13.53 19.00
N PHE A 284 2.11 13.85 19.97
CA PHE A 284 3.06 12.91 20.55
C PHE A 284 2.91 12.83 22.07
N ASP A 285 2.96 11.61 22.62
CA ASP A 285 3.25 11.42 24.04
C ASP A 285 4.74 11.61 24.27
N VAL A 286 5.09 12.62 25.06
CA VAL A 286 6.49 12.97 25.37
C VAL A 286 6.78 12.91 26.86
N THR A 287 5.89 12.26 27.63
CA THR A 287 5.97 12.18 29.10
C THR A 287 7.33 11.65 29.56
N SER A 288 7.82 10.58 28.93
CA SER A 288 9.09 9.93 29.29
C SER A 288 10.34 10.70 28.85
N LEU A 289 10.19 11.75 28.04
CA LEU A 289 11.33 12.54 27.52
C LEU A 289 11.68 13.72 28.43
N LEU A 290 10.81 14.08 29.37
CA LEU A 290 10.97 15.23 30.25
C LEU A 290 11.75 14.86 31.52
N LYS A 291 12.52 15.82 32.02
CA LYS A 291 13.29 15.72 33.27
C LYS A 291 12.63 16.58 34.35
N ASP A 292 12.13 15.95 35.40
CA ASP A 292 11.47 16.65 36.50
C ASP A 292 12.48 17.41 37.38
N GLY A 293 12.16 18.64 37.78
CA GLY A 293 13.03 19.49 38.61
C GLY A 293 14.33 19.97 37.95
N GLU A 294 14.52 19.73 36.65
CA GLU A 294 15.72 20.06 35.88
C GLU A 294 15.42 20.97 34.70
N GLU A 295 16.48 21.49 34.08
CA GLU A 295 16.40 22.18 32.81
C GLU A 295 16.07 21.18 31.69
N ASN A 296 15.05 21.53 30.90
CA ASN A 296 14.60 20.80 29.73
C ASN A 296 14.83 21.62 28.47
N VAL A 297 15.05 20.92 27.36
CA VAL A 297 15.26 21.51 26.04
C VAL A 297 14.34 20.85 25.05
N ILE A 298 13.53 21.67 24.36
CA ILE A 298 12.83 21.27 23.15
C ILE A 298 13.52 21.91 21.95
N ALA A 299 13.80 21.10 20.93
CA ALA A 299 14.42 21.55 19.69
C ALA A 299 13.68 20.97 18.49
N VAL A 300 13.51 21.75 17.43
CA VAL A 300 12.81 21.33 16.21
C VAL A 300 13.58 21.82 14.99
N GLU A 301 13.89 20.94 14.07
CA GLU A 301 14.48 21.28 12.77
C GLU A 301 13.40 21.24 11.70
N VAL A 302 13.28 22.33 10.93
CA VAL A 302 12.26 22.50 9.89
C VAL A 302 12.95 22.70 8.54
N SER A 303 12.47 21.99 7.52
CA SER A 303 12.91 22.10 6.12
C SER A 303 11.73 22.45 5.20
N GLU A 304 12.01 22.83 3.95
CA GLU A 304 11.00 23.29 3.00
C GLU A 304 9.91 22.28 2.68
N GLY A 305 10.24 20.98 2.58
CA GLY A 305 9.28 19.94 2.21
C GLY A 305 8.39 20.33 1.03
N TRP A 306 7.16 19.85 0.98
CA TRP A 306 6.21 20.26 -0.08
C TRP A 306 5.75 21.73 0.01
N TYR A 307 5.97 22.39 1.15
CA TYR A 307 5.49 23.77 1.36
C TYR A 307 6.21 24.77 0.45
N ALA A 308 7.53 24.62 0.30
CA ALA A 308 8.37 25.58 -0.41
C ALA A 308 9.29 24.97 -1.49
N THR A 309 9.43 23.63 -1.54
CA THR A 309 10.28 22.99 -2.55
C THR A 309 9.78 23.19 -3.98
N ARG A 310 10.62 22.81 -4.94
CA ARG A 310 10.27 22.76 -6.35
C ARG A 310 9.37 21.57 -6.61
N LEU A 311 8.13 21.81 -7.06
CA LEU A 311 7.15 20.78 -7.37
C LEU A 311 6.68 20.86 -8.83
N GLY A 312 6.43 19.70 -9.43
CA GLY A 312 6.02 19.55 -10.82
C GLY A 312 7.17 19.45 -11.82
N PHE A 313 6.81 19.06 -13.04
CA PHE A 313 7.70 18.80 -14.15
C PHE A 313 7.93 20.05 -15.04
N HIS A 314 8.78 19.94 -16.08
CA HIS A 314 9.24 21.07 -16.93
C HIS A 314 9.86 22.24 -16.14
N GLY A 315 10.67 21.94 -15.12
CA GLY A 315 11.27 22.96 -14.26
C GLY A 315 10.50 23.20 -12.96
N GLY A 316 9.22 22.83 -12.90
CA GLY A 316 8.40 22.96 -11.70
C GLY A 316 8.25 24.38 -11.18
N ARG A 317 7.61 24.52 -10.02
CA ARG A 317 7.44 25.79 -9.31
C ARG A 317 7.83 25.64 -7.85
N ARG A 318 8.42 26.68 -7.29
CA ARG A 318 8.81 26.75 -5.88
C ARG A 318 7.89 27.69 -5.14
N PHE A 319 7.92 27.63 -3.80
CA PHE A 319 7.16 28.55 -2.95
C PHE A 319 5.66 28.55 -3.24
N ILE A 320 5.09 27.38 -3.57
CA ILE A 320 3.68 27.26 -3.95
C ILE A 320 2.78 27.73 -2.80
N TYR A 321 3.13 27.37 -1.56
CA TYR A 321 2.34 27.72 -0.39
C TYR A 321 2.93 28.87 0.42
N GLY A 322 4.25 29.04 0.39
CA GLY A 322 4.94 30.21 0.93
C GLY A 322 6.46 30.15 0.81
N ASP A 323 7.12 31.26 1.16
CA ASP A 323 8.56 31.49 0.99
C ASP A 323 9.34 31.56 2.32
N GLU A 324 8.68 31.30 3.46
CA GLU A 324 9.30 31.29 4.79
C GLU A 324 8.98 29.99 5.54
N LEU A 325 9.99 29.35 6.13
CA LEU A 325 9.82 28.17 6.98
C LEU A 325 9.23 28.58 8.34
N GLY A 326 8.28 27.81 8.85
CA GLY A 326 7.55 28.15 10.08
C GLY A 326 7.39 26.96 11.01
N LEU A 327 7.44 27.21 12.32
CA LEU A 327 7.13 26.26 13.37
C LEU A 327 5.90 26.71 14.17
N PHE A 328 4.98 25.79 14.44
CA PHE A 328 3.84 26.01 15.31
C PHE A 328 3.70 24.82 16.26
N ALA A 329 4.05 25.02 17.53
CA ALA A 329 4.11 23.92 18.49
C ALA A 329 3.64 24.34 19.89
N GLN A 330 2.99 23.40 20.59
CA GLN A 330 2.50 23.54 21.95
C GLN A 330 2.80 22.24 22.71
N LEU A 331 3.67 22.33 23.72
CA LEU A 331 3.92 21.27 24.69
C LEU A 331 3.09 21.54 25.93
N GLU A 332 2.20 20.62 26.28
CA GLU A 332 1.38 20.67 27.49
C GLU A 332 1.86 19.61 28.49
N ILE A 333 2.07 20.02 29.73
CA ILE A 333 2.66 19.20 30.78
C ILE A 333 1.74 19.25 32.01
N ASP A 334 1.21 18.09 32.36
CA ASP A 334 0.30 17.88 33.46
C ASP A 334 1.02 17.16 34.61
N SER A 335 0.94 17.73 35.80
CA SER A 335 1.55 17.17 37.03
C SER A 335 0.61 16.22 37.77
N GLY A 336 -0.67 16.17 37.39
CA GLY A 336 -1.73 15.41 38.09
C GLY A 336 -1.99 15.86 39.53
N GLN A 337 -1.42 16.98 40.00
CA GLN A 337 -1.62 17.51 41.34
C GLN A 337 -2.78 18.52 41.36
N GLY A 338 -3.98 18.03 41.70
CA GLY A 338 -5.18 18.86 41.89
C GLY A 338 -5.73 19.48 40.60
N ASP A 339 -6.59 20.49 40.73
CA ASP A 339 -7.27 21.19 39.61
C ASP A 339 -6.35 22.26 38.95
N GLN A 340 -5.03 22.03 38.98
CA GLN A 340 -4.05 22.97 38.41
C GLN A 340 -4.03 22.88 36.88
N SER A 341 -4.07 24.02 36.21
CA SER A 341 -3.92 24.07 34.75
C SER A 341 -2.56 23.51 34.31
N PRO A 342 -2.49 22.82 33.15
CA PRO A 342 -1.23 22.29 32.65
C PRO A 342 -0.22 23.42 32.40
N VAL A 343 1.07 23.11 32.61
CA VAL A 343 2.15 23.99 32.19
C VAL A 343 2.25 23.92 30.66
N VAL A 344 2.16 25.08 30.01
CA VAL A 344 2.20 25.18 28.54
C VAL A 344 3.48 25.84 28.08
N ILE A 345 4.28 25.11 27.30
CA ILE A 345 5.45 25.61 26.58
C ILE A 345 5.09 25.73 25.10
N ALA A 346 4.71 26.94 24.68
CA ALA A 346 4.28 27.21 23.32
C ALA A 346 5.35 27.96 22.49
N THR A 347 5.22 27.87 21.16
CA THR A 347 6.00 28.69 20.21
C THR A 347 5.62 30.16 20.33
N ASP A 348 6.64 31.00 20.52
CA ASP A 348 6.56 32.44 20.72
C ASP A 348 7.93 33.08 20.43
N SER A 349 8.01 34.40 20.51
CA SER A 349 9.26 35.16 20.31
C SER A 349 10.39 34.90 21.32
N SER A 350 10.17 34.13 22.39
CA SER A 350 11.24 33.72 23.33
C SER A 350 12.12 32.58 22.78
N TRP A 351 11.62 31.84 21.78
CA TRP A 351 12.39 30.81 21.09
C TRP A 351 13.59 31.39 20.36
N LYS A 352 14.61 30.55 20.20
CA LYS A 352 15.82 30.88 19.44
C LYS A 352 15.87 30.08 18.16
N SER A 353 16.55 30.62 17.14
CA SER A 353 16.77 29.93 15.87
C SER A 353 18.21 30.02 15.37
N HIS A 354 18.61 29.00 14.62
CA HIS A 354 19.89 28.92 13.93
C HIS A 354 19.73 28.15 12.61
N ARG A 355 20.58 28.40 11.63
CA ARG A 355 20.60 27.61 10.38
C ARG A 355 21.07 26.17 10.66
N SER A 356 20.51 25.19 9.96
CA SER A 356 20.92 23.79 10.07
C SER A 356 22.30 23.53 9.47
N ALA A 357 22.99 22.46 9.87
CA ALA A 357 24.14 21.90 9.14
C ALA A 357 23.74 21.23 7.81
N ILE A 358 22.45 20.93 7.64
CA ILE A 358 21.86 20.66 6.34
C ILE A 358 21.83 21.99 5.57
N ILE A 359 22.59 22.06 4.48
CA ILE A 359 22.75 23.25 3.65
C ILE A 359 21.53 23.42 2.72
N ARG A 360 21.02 22.29 2.22
CA ARG A 360 19.84 22.17 1.37
C ARG A 360 19.18 20.82 1.64
N SER A 361 17.86 20.76 1.59
CA SER A 361 17.13 19.50 1.45
C SER A 361 15.89 19.70 0.60
N GLU A 362 15.89 19.12 -0.60
CA GLU A 362 14.82 19.24 -1.60
C GLU A 362 14.26 17.84 -1.89
N ILE A 363 12.95 17.74 -2.13
CA ILE A 363 12.29 16.44 -2.39
C ILE A 363 12.85 15.77 -3.64
N TYR A 364 13.09 16.53 -4.72
CA TYR A 364 13.56 15.97 -5.99
C TYR A 364 15.09 15.91 -6.10
N ASP A 365 15.79 16.90 -5.55
CA ASP A 365 17.23 17.06 -5.79
C ASP A 365 18.09 16.37 -4.73
N GLY A 366 17.55 16.11 -3.52
CA GLY A 366 18.23 15.46 -2.42
C GLY A 366 18.74 16.41 -1.34
N GLU A 367 19.59 15.90 -0.45
CA GLU A 367 20.07 16.61 0.73
C GLU A 367 21.59 16.82 0.73
N VAL A 368 22.03 18.03 1.07
CA VAL A 368 23.45 18.36 1.27
C VAL A 368 23.68 18.64 2.74
N TYR A 369 24.47 17.81 3.40
CA TYR A 369 24.83 17.94 4.81
C TYR A 369 26.33 18.28 4.95
N ASP A 370 26.62 19.42 5.59
CA ASP A 370 27.99 19.81 5.91
C ASP A 370 28.28 19.59 7.39
N ALA A 371 28.98 18.49 7.70
CA ALA A 371 29.30 18.13 9.07
C ALA A 371 30.19 19.18 9.77
N ARG A 372 30.86 20.07 9.02
CA ARG A 372 31.68 21.16 9.58
C ARG A 372 30.82 22.28 10.17
N GLU A 373 29.56 22.39 9.76
CA GLU A 373 28.60 23.37 10.27
C GLU A 373 27.75 22.82 11.44
N GLU A 374 27.96 21.57 11.85
CA GLU A 374 27.21 20.95 12.94
C GLU A 374 27.55 21.56 14.31
N GLN A 375 26.52 21.87 15.10
CA GLN A 375 26.65 22.46 16.43
C GLN A 375 26.30 21.44 17.50
N HIS A 376 27.31 20.79 18.06
CA HIS A 376 27.09 19.82 19.14
C HIS A 376 26.30 20.43 20.31
N GLY A 377 25.39 19.64 20.89
CA GLY A 377 24.55 20.03 22.02
C GLY A 377 23.29 20.83 21.66
N TRP A 378 23.00 21.09 20.37
CA TRP A 378 21.82 21.89 20.00
C TRP A 378 20.47 21.29 20.44
N LYS A 379 20.41 19.97 20.65
CA LYS A 379 19.21 19.22 21.06
C LYS A 379 19.04 19.08 22.58
N ASP A 380 20.05 19.47 23.35
CA ASP A 380 20.12 19.28 24.80
C ASP A 380 20.73 20.52 25.48
N SER A 381 21.02 20.45 26.78
CA SER A 381 21.52 21.59 27.57
C SER A 381 23.00 21.91 27.38
N SER A 382 23.75 21.15 26.56
CA SER A 382 25.20 21.31 26.37
C SER A 382 25.62 22.29 25.26
N LEU A 383 24.66 23.00 24.65
CA LEU A 383 24.94 23.96 23.58
C LEU A 383 25.92 25.05 24.03
N ALA A 384 27.07 25.17 23.35
CA ALA A 384 28.12 26.11 23.71
C ALA A 384 27.91 27.54 23.17
N ASN A 385 27.26 27.70 22.00
CA ASN A 385 27.14 28.98 21.31
C ASN A 385 25.70 29.53 21.34
N PRO A 386 25.50 30.83 21.60
CA PRO A 386 24.16 31.42 21.63
C PRO A 386 23.54 31.48 20.24
N TRP A 387 22.21 31.29 20.18
CA TRP A 387 21.40 31.36 18.96
C TRP A 387 20.68 32.70 18.80
N GLY A 388 20.29 33.01 17.56
CA GLY A 388 19.55 34.24 17.23
C GLY A 388 18.09 34.20 17.70
N PRO A 389 17.39 35.35 17.71
CA PRO A 389 15.97 35.40 18.05
C PRO A 389 15.11 34.76 16.94
N THR A 390 13.84 34.50 17.26
CA THR A 390 12.79 34.16 16.30
C THR A 390 11.89 35.36 16.02
N ARG A 391 11.07 35.27 14.97
CA ARG A 391 10.03 36.26 14.63
C ARG A 391 8.68 35.56 14.57
N GLU A 392 7.65 36.16 15.16
CA GLU A 392 6.27 35.67 15.05
C GLU A 392 5.69 35.99 13.66
N ILE A 393 4.95 35.04 13.09
CA ILE A 393 4.24 35.17 11.81
C ILE A 393 2.78 34.74 11.97
N ALA A 394 1.93 35.18 11.04
CA ALA A 394 0.56 34.70 10.99
C ALA A 394 0.55 33.21 10.59
N LEU A 395 -0.15 32.38 11.36
CA LEU A 395 -0.45 31.02 10.93
C LEU A 395 -1.46 31.08 9.76
N PRO A 396 -1.33 30.26 8.70
CA PRO A 396 -2.30 30.21 7.62
C PRO A 396 -3.73 29.99 8.13
N ALA A 397 -4.70 30.53 7.38
CA ALA A 397 -6.13 30.35 7.64
C ALA A 397 -6.63 28.92 7.43
N ALA A 398 -5.77 28.03 6.91
CA ALA A 398 -6.03 26.61 6.73
C ALA A 398 -6.59 25.96 8.01
N GLN A 399 -7.49 25.01 7.85
CA GLN A 399 -7.97 24.20 8.95
C GLN A 399 -6.81 23.39 9.52
N LEU A 400 -6.59 23.47 10.84
CA LEU A 400 -5.69 22.56 11.54
C LEU A 400 -6.39 21.23 11.74
N VAL A 401 -5.78 20.14 11.27
CA VAL A 401 -6.42 18.82 11.23
C VAL A 401 -5.55 17.80 11.94
N ALA A 402 -6.15 17.00 12.82
CA ALA A 402 -5.56 15.75 13.27
C ALA A 402 -5.87 14.65 12.23
N PRO A 403 -4.86 14.03 11.60
CA PRO A 403 -5.08 13.09 10.50
C PRO A 403 -5.72 11.77 10.99
N ASN A 404 -6.57 11.19 10.15
CA ASN A 404 -6.99 9.78 10.27
C ASN A 404 -5.98 8.83 9.61
N ALA A 405 -5.12 9.35 8.73
CA ALA A 405 -4.01 8.62 8.15
C ALA A 405 -2.96 8.28 9.22
N PRO A 406 -2.35 7.08 9.19
CA PRO A 406 -1.08 6.88 9.89
C PRO A 406 0.01 7.78 9.29
N PRO A 407 1.07 8.09 10.04
CA PRO A 407 2.18 8.90 9.55
C PRO A 407 3.06 8.12 8.57
N VAL A 408 3.94 8.83 7.86
CA VAL A 408 5.04 8.21 7.12
C VAL A 408 6.11 7.77 8.11
N ARG A 409 6.61 6.54 7.97
CA ARG A 409 7.68 5.97 8.81
C ARG A 409 8.72 5.24 7.96
N VAL A 410 9.87 4.95 8.56
CA VAL A 410 10.74 3.87 8.08
C VAL A 410 10.09 2.54 8.45
N THR A 411 9.47 1.86 7.49
CA THR A 411 8.69 0.62 7.74
C THR A 411 9.51 -0.65 7.55
N GLN A 412 10.66 -0.56 6.88
CA GLN A 412 11.55 -1.69 6.64
C GLN A 412 12.98 -1.21 6.39
N VAL A 413 13.97 -1.99 6.82
CA VAL A 413 15.38 -1.83 6.43
C VAL A 413 15.76 -2.92 5.43
N VAL A 414 16.42 -2.54 4.34
CA VAL A 414 16.87 -3.45 3.26
C VAL A 414 18.38 -3.38 3.17
N ASN A 415 19.03 -4.53 3.30
CA ASN A 415 20.48 -4.65 3.13
C ASN A 415 20.83 -4.70 1.63
N PRO A 416 21.96 -4.12 1.21
CA PRO A 416 22.44 -4.27 -0.16
C PRO A 416 22.84 -5.73 -0.44
N VAL A 417 22.69 -6.15 -1.70
CA VAL A 417 23.01 -7.50 -2.16
C VAL A 417 24.32 -7.57 -2.94
N GLU A 418 24.75 -6.46 -3.57
CA GLU A 418 25.95 -6.43 -4.40
C GLU A 418 26.59 -5.03 -4.43
N ILE A 419 27.92 -4.98 -4.56
CA ILE A 419 28.67 -3.79 -4.95
C ILE A 419 29.26 -4.04 -6.35
N ILE A 420 28.77 -3.28 -7.32
CA ILE A 420 29.07 -3.39 -8.74
C ILE A 420 30.12 -2.36 -9.12
N ARG A 421 31.08 -2.77 -9.96
CA ARG A 421 31.98 -1.85 -10.67
C ARG A 421 31.48 -1.70 -12.11
N THR A 422 31.05 -0.49 -12.47
CA THR A 422 30.50 -0.25 -13.81
C THR A 422 31.60 -0.23 -14.88
N PRO A 423 31.26 -0.33 -16.19
CA PRO A 423 32.25 -0.24 -17.26
C PRO A 423 33.13 1.02 -17.22
N SER A 424 32.60 2.17 -16.80
CA SER A 424 33.34 3.42 -16.60
C SER A 424 34.12 3.49 -15.28
N GLY A 425 34.07 2.44 -14.47
CA GLY A 425 34.79 2.32 -13.21
C GLY A 425 34.08 2.95 -12.01
N LYS A 426 32.79 3.28 -12.11
CA LYS A 426 31.98 3.76 -10.98
C LYS A 426 31.62 2.63 -10.03
N VAL A 427 31.39 2.97 -8.77
CA VAL A 427 30.94 2.05 -7.73
C VAL A 427 29.43 2.23 -7.55
N VAL A 428 28.68 1.15 -7.72
CA VAL A 428 27.22 1.12 -7.58
C VAL A 428 26.82 0.04 -6.59
N VAL A 429 25.93 0.35 -5.66
CA VAL A 429 25.33 -0.62 -4.74
C VAL A 429 23.96 -1.03 -5.26
N ASP A 430 23.71 -2.34 -5.38
CA ASP A 430 22.39 -2.91 -5.71
C ASP A 430 21.70 -3.37 -4.41
N PHE A 431 20.45 -2.93 -4.20
CA PHE A 431 19.60 -3.38 -3.08
C PHE A 431 18.71 -4.58 -3.43
N GLY A 432 18.71 -5.04 -4.68
CA GLY A 432 17.91 -6.17 -5.15
C GLY A 432 16.41 -5.88 -5.30
N GLN A 433 15.96 -4.70 -4.89
CA GLN A 433 14.57 -4.26 -4.90
C GLN A 433 14.50 -2.76 -5.25
N ASN A 434 13.64 -2.39 -6.19
CA ASN A 434 13.27 -0.99 -6.40
C ASN A 434 12.34 -0.56 -5.27
N LEU A 435 12.83 0.33 -4.40
CA LEU A 435 12.19 0.75 -3.16
C LEU A 435 12.11 2.28 -3.11
N VAL A 436 11.44 2.80 -2.09
CA VAL A 436 11.31 4.25 -1.88
C VAL A 436 11.73 4.58 -0.46
N GLY A 437 12.55 5.61 -0.31
CA GLY A 437 13.03 6.08 0.99
C GLY A 437 14.42 6.67 0.88
N ARG A 438 15.32 6.28 1.77
CA ARG A 438 16.66 6.87 1.88
C ARG A 438 17.74 5.86 2.20
N VAL A 439 19.01 6.22 1.98
CA VAL A 439 20.15 5.42 2.42
C VAL A 439 20.62 5.88 3.79
N ARG A 440 20.78 4.94 4.73
CA ARG A 440 21.46 5.17 6.01
C ARG A 440 22.86 4.59 5.97
N ILE A 441 23.84 5.44 6.27
CA ILE A 441 25.24 5.05 6.47
C ILE A 441 25.45 4.74 7.95
N HIS A 442 25.94 3.54 8.25
CA HIS A 442 26.19 3.11 9.63
C HIS A 442 27.35 3.87 10.27
N SER A 443 28.49 3.92 9.58
CA SER A 443 29.66 4.64 10.04
C SER A 443 30.59 4.93 8.87
N VAL A 444 31.12 6.14 8.80
CA VAL A 444 32.16 6.51 7.83
C VAL A 444 33.07 7.58 8.42
N LYS A 445 34.38 7.50 8.11
CA LYS A 445 35.35 8.54 8.45
C LYS A 445 36.13 8.92 7.20
N LYS A 446 36.17 10.21 6.91
CA LYS A 446 36.90 10.81 5.80
C LYS A 446 37.62 12.08 6.27
N PRO A 447 38.64 12.57 5.55
CA PRO A 447 39.29 13.84 5.87
C PRO A 447 38.32 15.02 5.85
N ALA A 448 38.62 16.07 6.61
CA ALA A 448 37.80 17.28 6.61
C ALA A 448 37.71 17.90 5.20
N GLY A 449 36.50 18.31 4.79
CA GLY A 449 36.21 18.83 3.45
C GLY A 449 36.03 17.76 2.36
N HIS A 450 36.25 16.48 2.67
CA HIS A 450 35.97 15.38 1.74
C HIS A 450 34.47 15.20 1.54
N SER A 451 34.05 15.01 0.29
CA SER A 451 32.63 14.81 -0.08
C SER A 451 32.35 13.35 -0.43
N ILE A 452 31.26 12.81 0.12
CA ILE A 452 30.66 11.54 -0.29
C ILE A 452 29.32 11.86 -0.96
N VAL A 453 29.12 11.36 -2.17
CA VAL A 453 27.91 11.62 -2.95
C VAL A 453 27.20 10.31 -3.29
N LEU A 454 25.90 10.25 -2.99
CA LEU A 454 25.01 9.13 -3.26
C LEU A 454 24.02 9.54 -4.37
N ARG A 455 24.08 8.91 -5.54
CA ARG A 455 23.11 9.12 -6.63
C ARG A 455 22.20 7.91 -6.81
N HIS A 456 20.91 8.14 -6.84
CA HIS A 456 19.89 7.10 -6.79
C HIS A 456 19.25 6.91 -8.18
N ALA A 457 19.04 5.66 -8.60
CA ALA A 457 18.23 5.36 -9.79
C ALA A 457 17.52 4.00 -9.69
N GLU A 458 16.47 3.83 -10.47
CA GLU A 458 15.66 2.61 -10.48
C GLU A 458 16.31 1.46 -11.26
N VAL A 459 17.08 1.77 -12.30
CA VAL A 459 17.62 0.81 -13.27
C VAL A 459 19.06 1.11 -13.65
N LEU A 460 19.71 0.11 -14.23
CA LEU A 460 20.95 0.29 -15.00
C LEU A 460 20.62 0.28 -16.50
N GLU A 461 21.29 1.13 -17.27
CA GLU A 461 21.25 1.14 -18.73
C GLU A 461 22.69 1.07 -19.24
N ASN A 462 22.98 0.15 -20.17
CA ASN A 462 24.35 -0.14 -20.60
C ASN A 462 25.31 -0.47 -19.43
N LYS A 463 24.77 -1.06 -18.34
CA LYS A 463 25.48 -1.35 -17.07
C LYS A 463 25.99 -0.10 -16.32
N GLU A 464 25.49 1.08 -16.67
CA GLU A 464 25.70 2.33 -15.96
C GLU A 464 24.39 2.79 -15.28
N LEU A 465 24.47 3.75 -14.36
CA LEU A 465 23.29 4.25 -13.65
C LEU A 465 22.33 4.97 -14.63
N GLY A 466 21.09 4.46 -14.75
CA GLY A 466 20.09 5.01 -15.67
C GLY A 466 19.34 6.21 -15.09
N THR A 467 19.91 7.41 -15.18
CA THR A 467 19.35 8.63 -14.55
C THR A 467 18.51 9.50 -15.48
N ARG A 468 18.58 9.32 -16.80
CA ARG A 468 17.80 10.12 -17.76
C ARG A 468 16.28 10.15 -17.45
N PRO A 469 15.63 9.06 -17.03
CA PRO A 469 14.20 9.08 -16.71
C PRO A 469 13.82 9.86 -15.43
N LEU A 470 14.81 10.25 -14.60
CA LEU A 470 14.59 11.17 -13.49
C LEU A 470 14.30 12.61 -13.98
N ARG A 471 14.51 12.87 -15.28
CA ARG A 471 14.42 14.18 -15.92
C ARG A 471 15.35 15.17 -15.22
N ILE A 472 14.81 16.20 -14.57
CA ILE A 472 15.60 17.22 -13.86
C ILE A 472 15.69 16.98 -12.34
N ALA A 473 15.10 15.91 -11.81
CA ALA A 473 15.34 15.49 -10.43
C ALA A 473 16.74 14.91 -10.32
N LYS A 474 17.58 15.46 -9.42
CA LYS A 474 18.96 14.96 -9.25
C LYS A 474 19.02 13.67 -8.45
N ALA A 475 18.09 13.47 -7.51
CA ALA A 475 18.07 12.34 -6.58
C ALA A 475 19.46 12.07 -5.95
N GLN A 476 20.10 13.14 -5.44
CA GLN A 476 21.49 13.10 -4.99
C GLN A 476 21.64 13.61 -3.55
N ASP A 477 22.19 12.77 -2.69
CA ASP A 477 22.57 13.19 -1.34
C ASP A 477 24.09 13.37 -1.22
N GLU A 478 24.52 14.36 -0.47
CA GLU A 478 25.93 14.73 -0.29
C GLU A 478 26.28 14.96 1.17
N ILE A 479 27.41 14.39 1.60
CA ILE A 479 27.97 14.54 2.93
C ILE A 479 29.36 15.17 2.81
N ILE A 480 29.55 16.32 3.43
CA ILE A 480 30.87 16.96 3.55
C ILE A 480 31.42 16.67 4.95
N SER A 481 32.54 15.97 5.02
CA SER A 481 33.11 15.51 6.30
C SER A 481 33.79 16.63 7.08
N ALA A 482 33.72 16.55 8.42
CA ALA A 482 34.48 17.39 9.34
C ALA A 482 35.82 16.77 9.78
N GLY A 483 36.23 15.63 9.22
CA GLY A 483 37.40 14.88 9.68
C GLY A 483 37.11 13.93 10.87
N GLN A 484 35.92 14.04 11.45
CA GLN A 484 35.42 13.18 12.52
C GLN A 484 34.57 12.03 11.93
N GLY A 485 34.44 10.93 12.70
CA GLY A 485 33.59 9.82 12.30
C GLY A 485 32.12 10.19 12.33
N ILE A 486 31.42 9.97 11.22
CA ILE A 486 29.97 10.15 11.08
C ILE A 486 29.31 8.79 11.35
N ARG A 487 28.24 8.75 12.16
CA ARG A 487 27.53 7.52 12.53
C ARG A 487 26.03 7.67 12.29
N ASN A 488 25.39 6.60 11.82
CA ASN A 488 23.95 6.50 11.58
C ASN A 488 23.36 7.72 10.86
N TRP A 489 24.07 8.21 9.84
CA TRP A 489 23.60 9.35 9.06
C TRP A 489 22.67 8.86 7.95
N ALA A 490 21.56 9.55 7.79
CA ALA A 490 20.64 9.41 6.67
C ALA A 490 20.07 10.81 6.37
N PRO A 491 19.69 11.12 5.12
CA PRO A 491 19.08 12.41 4.82
C PRO A 491 17.74 12.56 5.55
N SER A 492 17.42 13.76 6.02
CA SER A 492 16.28 13.96 6.94
C SER A 492 14.98 14.35 6.22
N PHE A 493 15.08 15.17 5.15
CA PHE A 493 13.91 15.82 4.55
C PHE A 493 13.78 15.58 3.03
N THR A 494 14.29 14.45 2.55
CA THR A 494 14.14 13.98 1.17
C THR A 494 13.93 12.47 1.14
N PHE A 495 13.48 11.97 -0.01
CA PHE A 495 13.33 10.55 -0.30
C PHE A 495 13.53 10.33 -1.79
N HIS A 496 13.89 9.11 -2.18
CA HIS A 496 14.16 8.72 -3.57
C HIS A 496 13.49 7.39 -3.89
N GLY A 497 13.07 7.19 -5.14
CA GLY A 497 12.74 5.88 -5.68
C GLY A 497 13.94 5.26 -6.39
N PHE A 498 14.43 4.13 -5.90
CA PHE A 498 15.66 3.52 -6.40
C PHE A 498 15.80 2.03 -6.08
N ARG A 499 16.59 1.35 -6.91
CA ARG A 499 17.20 0.05 -6.62
C ARG A 499 18.72 0.17 -6.49
N TYR A 500 19.31 1.08 -7.26
CA TYR A 500 20.75 1.23 -7.42
C TYR A 500 21.20 2.58 -6.87
N VAL A 501 22.34 2.58 -6.19
CA VAL A 501 22.98 3.80 -5.66
C VAL A 501 24.42 3.86 -6.11
N GLN A 502 24.76 4.84 -6.95
CA GLN A 502 26.15 5.16 -7.23
C GLN A 502 26.76 5.92 -6.05
N VAL A 503 27.95 5.50 -5.64
CA VAL A 503 28.72 6.12 -4.55
C VAL A 503 29.98 6.73 -5.13
N ASP A 504 30.11 8.06 -5.07
CA ASP A 504 31.34 8.78 -5.39
C ASP A 504 32.01 9.29 -4.10
N GLY A 505 33.35 9.30 -4.08
CA GLY A 505 34.13 9.72 -2.91
C GLY A 505 34.24 8.65 -1.80
N TRP A 506 33.71 7.45 -2.00
CA TRP A 506 33.85 6.34 -1.06
C TRP A 506 33.81 5.01 -1.82
N SER A 507 34.83 4.16 -1.63
CA SER A 507 34.99 2.93 -2.42
C SER A 507 35.46 1.74 -1.59
N PRO A 508 35.33 0.51 -2.10
CA PRO A 508 35.86 -0.69 -1.44
C PRO A 508 37.39 -0.68 -1.26
N GLU A 509 38.12 0.10 -2.06
CA GLU A 509 39.57 0.20 -2.04
C GLU A 509 40.12 1.21 -1.02
N ASP A 510 39.26 1.96 -0.32
CA ASP A 510 39.69 2.92 0.70
C ASP A 510 40.39 2.23 1.89
N THR A 511 41.52 2.77 2.32
CA THR A 511 42.32 2.21 3.42
C THR A 511 41.66 2.37 4.78
N GLU A 512 41.02 3.52 5.03
CA GLU A 512 40.24 3.81 6.23
C GLU A 512 38.75 3.85 5.86
N SER A 513 37.95 3.04 6.55
CA SER A 513 36.51 2.88 6.32
C SER A 513 36.17 2.47 4.86
N PRO A 514 36.62 1.30 4.36
CA PRO A 514 36.24 0.82 3.02
C PRO A 514 34.73 0.64 2.90
N LEU A 515 34.18 0.91 1.71
CA LEU A 515 32.77 0.62 1.42
C LEU A 515 32.54 -0.89 1.35
N THR A 516 31.65 -1.39 2.20
CA THR A 516 31.23 -2.80 2.25
C THR A 516 29.71 -2.91 2.27
N LEU A 517 29.18 -4.12 2.08
CA LEU A 517 27.73 -4.38 2.19
C LEU A 517 27.15 -4.09 3.58
N GLN A 518 27.99 -3.99 4.62
CA GLN A 518 27.58 -3.64 5.98
C GLN A 518 27.72 -2.14 6.27
N SER A 519 28.21 -1.36 5.32
CA SER A 519 28.50 0.05 5.54
C SER A 519 27.25 0.92 5.44
N LEU A 520 26.26 0.49 4.66
CA LEU A 520 25.02 1.21 4.42
C LEU A 520 23.83 0.27 4.23
N VAL A 521 22.63 0.79 4.46
CA VAL A 521 21.35 0.11 4.25
C VAL A 521 20.35 1.08 3.62
N ALA A 522 19.32 0.55 2.96
CA ALA A 522 18.19 1.35 2.51
C ALA A 522 17.07 1.30 3.57
N GLU A 523 16.56 2.46 3.94
CA GLU A 523 15.41 2.64 4.81
C GLU A 523 14.18 2.89 3.94
N VAL A 524 13.26 1.92 3.89
CA VAL A 524 12.02 2.01 3.13
C VAL A 524 11.05 2.92 3.87
N MET A 525 10.59 3.97 3.19
CA MET A 525 9.69 4.99 3.74
C MET A 525 8.37 5.01 3.00
N HIS A 526 7.27 4.93 3.75
CA HIS A 526 5.92 5.17 3.24
C HIS A 526 4.96 5.43 4.40
N THR A 527 3.74 5.89 4.08
CA THR A 527 2.62 5.96 5.03
C THR A 527 2.41 4.58 5.64
N ASP A 528 2.46 4.48 6.97
CA ASP A 528 2.47 3.20 7.71
C ASP A 528 1.06 2.55 7.76
N LEU A 529 0.52 2.27 6.58
CA LEU A 529 -0.76 1.62 6.41
C LEU A 529 -0.70 0.20 6.94
N LYS A 530 -1.74 -0.21 7.66
CA LYS A 530 -1.88 -1.58 8.13
C LYS A 530 -2.20 -2.51 6.96
N ARG A 531 -1.41 -3.56 6.79
CA ARG A 531 -1.67 -4.60 5.79
C ARG A 531 -3.01 -5.30 6.06
N SER A 532 -3.83 -5.47 5.03
CA SER A 532 -5.14 -6.14 5.14
C SER A 532 -5.31 -7.33 4.22
N GLY A 533 -4.56 -7.46 3.12
CA GLY A 533 -4.80 -8.51 2.12
C GLY A 533 -3.55 -9.22 1.63
N TRP A 534 -3.65 -10.53 1.43
CA TRP A 534 -2.59 -11.38 0.88
C TRP A 534 -3.15 -12.27 -0.23
N PHE A 535 -2.29 -12.60 -1.18
CA PHE A 535 -2.60 -13.50 -2.28
C PHE A 535 -1.38 -14.39 -2.56
N ASN A 536 -1.62 -15.66 -2.88
CA ASN A 536 -0.60 -16.58 -3.37
C ASN A 536 -1.26 -17.59 -4.32
N CYS A 537 -0.52 -18.11 -5.29
CA CYS A 537 -0.98 -19.16 -6.19
C CYS A 537 0.16 -20.09 -6.62
N SER A 538 -0.14 -21.13 -7.38
CA SER A 538 0.85 -22.09 -7.87
C SER A 538 1.77 -21.55 -8.98
N HIS A 539 1.54 -20.33 -9.49
CA HIS A 539 2.34 -19.74 -10.57
C HIS A 539 3.26 -18.63 -10.03
N GLU A 540 4.57 -18.89 -10.03
CA GLU A 540 5.55 -18.02 -9.38
C GLU A 540 5.59 -16.59 -9.93
N MET A 541 5.57 -16.41 -11.25
CA MET A 541 5.56 -15.04 -11.83
C MET A 541 4.28 -14.26 -11.50
N VAL A 542 3.13 -14.93 -11.31
CA VAL A 542 1.89 -14.25 -10.87
C VAL A 542 2.03 -13.81 -9.41
N ASN A 543 2.67 -14.62 -8.56
CA ASN A 543 3.02 -14.20 -7.19
C ASN A 543 3.99 -13.02 -7.21
N LYS A 544 4.98 -13.03 -8.12
CA LYS A 544 5.90 -11.91 -8.30
C LYS A 544 5.21 -10.65 -8.78
N LEU A 545 4.23 -10.73 -9.68
CA LEU A 545 3.39 -9.61 -10.09
C LEU A 545 2.67 -8.98 -8.89
N HIS A 546 2.06 -9.82 -8.05
CA HIS A 546 1.38 -9.36 -6.83
C HIS A 546 2.37 -8.68 -5.86
N GLN A 547 3.55 -9.25 -5.66
CA GLN A 547 4.63 -8.63 -4.88
C GLN A 547 5.10 -7.30 -5.46
N ASN A 548 5.27 -7.20 -6.77
CA ASN A 548 5.68 -5.98 -7.44
C ASN A 548 4.62 -4.87 -7.26
N ALA A 549 3.33 -5.21 -7.32
CA ALA A 549 2.26 -4.25 -7.06
C ALA A 549 2.23 -3.76 -5.60
N ILE A 550 2.57 -4.62 -4.64
CA ILE A 550 2.75 -4.22 -3.22
C ILE A 550 3.90 -3.22 -3.10
N TRP A 551 5.05 -3.51 -3.69
CA TRP A 551 6.21 -2.62 -3.64
C TRP A 551 5.91 -1.28 -4.33
N SER A 552 5.17 -1.30 -5.44
CA SER A 552 4.74 -0.07 -6.10
C SER A 552 3.72 0.74 -5.31
N MET A 553 2.79 0.07 -4.62
CA MET A 553 1.88 0.75 -3.70
C MET A 553 2.63 1.37 -2.53
N ARG A 554 3.51 0.61 -1.86
CA ARG A 554 4.34 1.12 -0.76
C ARG A 554 5.15 2.33 -1.23
N GLY A 555 5.78 2.23 -2.39
CA GLY A 555 6.60 3.32 -2.93
C GLY A 555 5.83 4.61 -3.22
N ASN A 556 4.55 4.51 -3.53
CA ASN A 556 3.75 5.66 -3.96
C ASN A 556 2.68 6.08 -2.96
N PHE A 557 2.65 5.51 -1.75
CA PHE A 557 1.78 5.97 -0.67
C PHE A 557 2.65 6.62 0.39
N LEU A 558 3.18 7.81 0.09
CA LEU A 558 4.02 8.59 1.00
C LEU A 558 3.34 9.94 1.23
N SER A 559 2.57 10.02 2.32
CA SER A 559 1.62 11.09 2.65
C SER A 559 0.44 11.23 1.69
N VAL A 560 0.69 11.22 0.38
CA VAL A 560 -0.32 11.25 -0.69
C VAL A 560 -0.10 10.05 -1.63
N PRO A 561 -1.12 9.61 -2.37
CA PRO A 561 -1.01 8.54 -3.36
C PRO A 561 -0.40 9.08 -4.66
N THR A 562 0.93 9.06 -4.78
CA THR A 562 1.67 9.62 -5.92
C THR A 562 1.56 8.78 -7.19
N ASP A 563 1.81 9.36 -8.36
CA ASP A 563 2.06 8.60 -9.59
C ASP A 563 3.31 7.73 -9.46
N CYS A 564 4.46 8.38 -9.26
CA CYS A 564 5.77 7.74 -9.19
C CYS A 564 6.62 8.37 -8.08
N PRO A 565 7.66 7.70 -7.56
CA PRO A 565 8.38 8.19 -6.39
C PRO A 565 9.78 8.78 -6.67
N GLN A 566 10.24 8.78 -7.91
CA GLN A 566 11.64 9.01 -8.28
C GLN A 566 11.90 10.32 -9.03
N ARG A 567 11.10 10.65 -10.06
CA ARG A 567 11.34 11.83 -10.91
C ARG A 567 10.76 13.11 -10.30
N ASP A 568 10.88 14.22 -11.00
CA ASP A 568 10.34 15.55 -10.68
C ASP A 568 8.82 15.64 -10.89
N GLU A 569 8.08 14.75 -10.21
CA GLU A 569 6.63 14.65 -10.30
C GLU A 569 6.06 14.30 -8.93
N ARG A 570 5.88 13.01 -8.63
CA ARG A 570 5.48 12.53 -7.30
C ARG A 570 4.21 13.21 -6.80
N MET A 571 3.24 13.36 -7.69
CA MET A 571 2.01 14.11 -7.46
C MET A 571 0.82 13.16 -7.30
N GLY A 572 -0.18 13.59 -6.54
CA GLY A 572 -1.41 12.81 -6.32
C GLY A 572 -2.33 12.76 -7.54
N TRP A 573 -1.88 12.12 -8.62
CA TRP A 573 -2.64 12.00 -9.87
C TRP A 573 -3.94 11.22 -9.66
N THR A 574 -5.05 11.84 -10.07
CA THR A 574 -6.40 11.35 -9.75
C THR A 574 -6.78 10.09 -10.51
N GLY A 575 -6.45 9.98 -11.80
CA GLY A 575 -6.80 8.84 -12.65
C GLY A 575 -6.10 7.56 -12.22
N ASP A 576 -4.82 7.67 -11.87
CA ASP A 576 -3.95 6.60 -11.40
C ASP A 576 -4.51 5.96 -10.13
N LEU A 577 -4.81 6.79 -9.13
CA LEU A 577 -5.42 6.31 -7.90
C LEU A 577 -6.81 5.73 -8.17
N GLN A 578 -7.62 6.34 -9.04
CA GLN A 578 -8.97 5.87 -9.34
C GLN A 578 -8.95 4.41 -9.86
N ILE A 579 -8.06 4.08 -10.80
CA ILE A 579 -7.98 2.71 -11.34
C ILE A 579 -7.35 1.72 -10.37
N PHE A 580 -6.47 2.17 -9.46
CA PHE A 580 -5.77 1.29 -8.52
C PHE A 580 -6.45 1.18 -7.15
N ALA A 581 -7.33 2.09 -6.77
CA ALA A 581 -8.00 2.12 -5.46
C ALA A 581 -8.69 0.80 -5.05
N PRO A 582 -9.34 0.05 -5.97
CA PRO A 582 -9.89 -1.27 -5.63
C PRO A 582 -8.82 -2.29 -5.18
N SER A 583 -7.65 -2.26 -5.83
CA SER A 583 -6.49 -3.08 -5.45
C SER A 583 -5.87 -2.60 -4.13
N ALA A 584 -5.68 -1.28 -4.01
CA ALA A 584 -5.08 -0.67 -2.82
C ALA A 584 -5.88 -1.00 -1.54
N SER A 585 -7.20 -0.89 -1.60
CA SER A 585 -8.12 -1.11 -0.46
C SER A 585 -8.24 -2.60 -0.06
N PHE A 586 -7.82 -3.51 -0.93
CA PHE A 586 -7.65 -4.92 -0.57
C PHE A 586 -6.29 -5.14 0.12
N LEU A 587 -5.20 -4.61 -0.47
CA LEU A 587 -3.84 -4.83 0.03
C LEU A 587 -3.61 -4.25 1.43
N TYR A 588 -4.06 -3.02 1.66
CA TYR A 588 -3.90 -2.28 2.91
C TYR A 588 -5.19 -1.61 3.36
N ASN A 589 -5.30 -1.29 4.65
CA ASN A 589 -6.34 -0.39 5.14
C ASN A 589 -6.02 1.04 4.70
N THR A 590 -6.69 1.52 3.65
CA THR A 590 -6.55 2.85 3.06
C THR A 590 -7.61 3.84 3.55
N GLY A 591 -8.58 3.40 4.37
CA GLY A 591 -9.78 4.15 4.70
C GLY A 591 -9.52 5.53 5.32
N GLY A 592 -8.61 5.62 6.29
CA GLY A 592 -8.23 6.89 6.93
C GLY A 592 -7.54 7.84 5.95
N MET A 593 -6.44 7.40 5.33
CA MET A 593 -5.64 8.20 4.41
C MET A 593 -6.45 8.71 3.21
N LEU A 594 -7.20 7.84 2.53
CA LEU A 594 -7.92 8.23 1.32
C LEU A 594 -9.19 9.03 1.63
N SER A 595 -9.81 8.86 2.81
CA SER A 595 -10.89 9.74 3.27
C SER A 595 -10.38 11.16 3.59
N ASP A 596 -9.14 11.30 4.07
CA ASP A 596 -8.55 12.61 4.30
C ASP A 596 -8.13 13.27 2.98
N TRP A 597 -7.49 12.54 2.07
CA TRP A 597 -7.13 13.04 0.74
C TRP A 597 -8.35 13.50 -0.08
N LEU A 598 -9.49 12.81 0.04
CA LEU A 598 -10.75 13.24 -0.58
C LEU A 598 -11.26 14.60 -0.07
N GLN A 599 -10.89 15.03 1.14
CA GLN A 599 -11.25 16.36 1.64
C GLN A 599 -10.41 17.44 0.97
N ASP A 600 -9.13 17.17 0.69
CA ASP A 600 -8.27 18.05 -0.08
C ASP A 600 -8.78 18.18 -1.53
N LEU A 601 -9.15 17.05 -2.15
CA LEU A 601 -9.76 17.03 -3.48
C LEU A 601 -11.03 17.88 -3.52
N SER A 602 -11.92 17.70 -2.55
CA SER A 602 -13.18 18.43 -2.49
C SER A 602 -12.96 19.93 -2.29
N ALA A 603 -12.03 20.32 -1.41
CA ALA A 603 -11.72 21.72 -1.15
C ALA A 603 -11.18 22.42 -2.41
N GLU A 604 -10.22 21.80 -3.11
CA GLU A 604 -9.66 22.38 -4.33
C GLU A 604 -10.65 22.38 -5.50
N GLN A 605 -11.41 21.29 -5.67
CA GLN A 605 -12.46 21.20 -6.68
C GLN A 605 -13.51 22.31 -6.49
N LEU A 606 -14.05 22.46 -5.28
CA LEU A 606 -15.14 23.38 -5.02
C LEU A 606 -14.70 24.85 -5.04
N ALA A 607 -13.39 25.13 -4.89
CA ALA A 607 -12.82 26.45 -5.11
C ALA A 607 -12.81 26.85 -6.60
N HIS A 608 -12.81 25.88 -7.52
CA HIS A 608 -12.87 26.16 -8.95
C HIS A 608 -14.29 26.59 -9.37
N PRO A 609 -14.48 27.67 -10.17
CA PRO A 609 -15.81 28.19 -10.51
C PRO A 609 -16.74 27.19 -11.23
N LYS A 610 -16.15 26.27 -12.00
CA LYS A 610 -16.87 25.18 -12.68
C LYS A 610 -16.91 23.87 -11.87
N ALA A 611 -16.35 23.82 -10.67
CA ALA A 611 -16.22 22.60 -9.86
C ALA A 611 -15.55 21.42 -10.59
N ILE A 612 -14.52 21.72 -11.40
CA ILE A 612 -13.70 20.72 -12.10
C ILE A 612 -12.66 20.21 -11.08
N PRO A 613 -12.58 18.91 -10.81
CA PRO A 613 -11.52 18.35 -9.99
C PRO A 613 -10.14 18.65 -10.59
N PRO A 614 -9.12 18.98 -9.78
CA PRO A 614 -7.75 19.04 -10.28
C PRO A 614 -7.25 17.67 -10.77
N LEU A 615 -6.36 17.67 -11.77
CA LEU A 615 -5.69 16.44 -12.25
C LEU A 615 -4.77 15.80 -11.21
N VAL A 616 -4.20 16.64 -10.33
CA VAL A 616 -3.38 16.20 -9.20
C VAL A 616 -3.87 16.89 -7.93
N VAL A 617 -3.90 16.16 -6.82
CA VAL A 617 -4.29 16.70 -5.51
C VAL A 617 -3.22 16.34 -4.48
N PRO A 618 -2.61 17.32 -3.78
CA PRO A 618 -2.83 18.77 -3.92
C PRO A 618 -2.42 19.36 -5.29
N ASN A 619 -3.15 20.37 -5.77
CA ASN A 619 -2.94 20.95 -7.08
C ASN A 619 -1.72 21.89 -7.11
N VAL A 620 -0.68 21.42 -7.79
CA VAL A 620 0.58 22.15 -7.98
C VAL A 620 0.90 22.42 -9.45
N ILE A 621 0.01 22.04 -10.36
CA ILE A 621 0.16 22.31 -11.80
C ILE A 621 -0.28 23.75 -12.08
N ALA A 622 0.51 24.49 -12.85
CA ALA A 622 0.17 25.86 -13.23
C ALA A 622 -0.87 25.86 -14.35
N GLU A 623 -1.92 26.67 -14.24
CA GLU A 623 -2.91 26.85 -15.32
C GLU A 623 -2.28 27.35 -16.64
N SER A 624 -1.19 28.11 -16.56
CA SER A 624 -0.44 28.56 -17.74
C SER A 624 0.24 27.42 -18.49
N PHE A 625 0.46 26.29 -17.82
CA PHE A 625 1.08 25.09 -18.38
C PHE A 625 0.01 24.09 -18.83
N TRP A 626 -0.91 23.75 -17.93
CA TRP A 626 -2.06 22.90 -18.22
C TRP A 626 -3.34 23.64 -17.83
N PRO A 627 -4.08 24.20 -18.81
CA PRO A 627 -5.34 24.86 -18.53
C PRO A 627 -6.32 23.92 -17.83
N THR A 628 -7.16 24.44 -16.93
CA THR A 628 -8.16 23.62 -16.24
C THR A 628 -9.36 23.37 -17.14
N PHE A 629 -9.49 22.15 -17.65
CA PHE A 629 -10.65 21.64 -18.36
C PHE A 629 -10.89 20.17 -17.97
N PRO A 630 -12.13 19.68 -18.02
CA PRO A 630 -12.49 18.41 -17.40
C PRO A 630 -11.91 17.20 -18.16
N GLN A 631 -11.46 16.21 -17.42
CA GLN A 631 -10.81 14.97 -17.88
C GLN A 631 -11.51 13.75 -17.26
N ALA A 632 -12.27 13.01 -18.08
CA ALA A 632 -12.83 11.73 -17.63
C ALA A 632 -11.72 10.74 -17.22
N VAL A 633 -12.07 9.71 -16.47
CA VAL A 633 -11.15 8.79 -15.75
C VAL A 633 -10.43 9.45 -14.56
N TRP A 634 -9.85 10.63 -14.76
CA TRP A 634 -9.17 11.40 -13.73
C TRP A 634 -10.16 12.08 -12.78
N ASP A 635 -11.02 12.95 -13.30
CA ASP A 635 -11.96 13.74 -12.51
C ASP A 635 -13.09 12.87 -11.89
N ASP A 636 -13.35 11.72 -12.52
CA ASP A 636 -14.34 10.73 -12.08
C ASP A 636 -13.99 10.13 -10.71
N ILE A 637 -12.74 10.29 -10.24
CA ILE A 637 -12.34 9.91 -8.89
C ILE A 637 -13.23 10.53 -7.81
N SER A 638 -13.77 11.74 -8.07
CA SER A 638 -14.66 12.46 -7.16
C SER A 638 -15.91 11.66 -6.79
N ILE A 639 -16.33 10.73 -7.65
CA ILE A 639 -17.45 9.80 -7.43
C ILE A 639 -16.94 8.38 -7.15
N LEU A 640 -15.93 7.93 -7.90
CA LEU A 640 -15.48 6.54 -7.88
C LEU A 640 -14.67 6.16 -6.65
N LEU A 641 -13.78 7.02 -6.13
CA LEU A 641 -13.02 6.69 -4.92
C LEU A 641 -13.92 6.61 -3.68
N PRO A 642 -14.83 7.56 -3.40
CA PRO A 642 -15.78 7.42 -2.29
C PRO A 642 -16.61 6.13 -2.40
N TRP A 643 -17.04 5.76 -3.62
CA TRP A 643 -17.75 4.52 -3.87
C TRP A 643 -16.88 3.28 -3.55
N THR A 644 -15.62 3.26 -3.99
CA THR A 644 -14.67 2.19 -3.68
C THR A 644 -14.45 2.04 -2.18
N LEU A 645 -14.26 3.15 -1.45
CA LEU A 645 -14.08 3.12 0.00
C LEU A 645 -15.35 2.64 0.72
N TYR A 646 -16.53 3.05 0.26
CA TYR A 646 -17.80 2.55 0.77
C TYR A 646 -17.93 1.02 0.55
N GLN A 647 -17.64 0.54 -0.66
CA GLN A 647 -17.67 -0.89 -0.97
C GLN A 647 -16.68 -1.70 -0.09
N GLY A 648 -15.48 -1.16 0.15
CA GLY A 648 -14.45 -1.81 0.97
C GLY A 648 -14.73 -1.79 2.47
N TYR A 649 -15.22 -0.68 3.01
CA TYR A 649 -15.27 -0.43 4.46
C TYR A 649 -16.69 -0.27 5.03
N GLY A 650 -17.73 -0.18 4.19
CA GLY A 650 -19.12 0.05 4.62
C GLY A 650 -19.39 1.47 5.13
N ASP A 651 -18.47 2.41 4.94
CA ASP A 651 -18.55 3.74 5.53
C ASP A 651 -19.46 4.70 4.73
N VAL A 652 -20.73 4.76 5.10
CA VAL A 652 -21.73 5.69 4.52
C VAL A 652 -21.36 7.16 4.78
N SER A 653 -20.59 7.47 5.82
CA SER A 653 -20.23 8.85 6.14
C SER A 653 -19.30 9.47 5.10
N ILE A 654 -18.45 8.66 4.44
CA ILE A 654 -17.60 9.12 3.33
C ILE A 654 -18.47 9.60 2.17
N LEU A 655 -19.48 8.80 1.79
CA LEU A 655 -20.45 9.20 0.76
C LEU A 655 -21.16 10.50 1.14
N ARG A 656 -21.60 10.61 2.39
CA ARG A 656 -22.31 11.81 2.88
C ARG A 656 -21.43 13.06 2.83
N ARG A 657 -20.17 12.97 3.27
CA ARG A 657 -19.22 14.09 3.25
C ARG A 657 -18.89 14.52 1.82
N GLN A 658 -18.75 13.58 0.90
CA GLN A 658 -18.32 13.84 -0.47
C GLN A 658 -19.47 14.13 -1.44
N TYR A 659 -20.72 13.92 -1.04
CA TYR A 659 -21.88 14.16 -1.89
C TYR A 659 -21.91 15.54 -2.57
N PRO A 660 -21.59 16.67 -1.89
CA PRO A 660 -21.53 17.98 -2.54
C PRO A 660 -20.47 18.05 -3.66
N SER A 661 -19.33 17.39 -3.48
CA SER A 661 -18.27 17.30 -4.49
C SER A 661 -18.73 16.52 -5.72
N MET A 662 -19.38 15.38 -5.48
CA MET A 662 -19.89 14.47 -6.51
C MET A 662 -20.93 15.15 -7.41
N THR A 663 -21.94 15.77 -6.80
CA THR A 663 -23.02 16.44 -7.56
C THR A 663 -22.47 17.65 -8.30
N ALA A 664 -21.62 18.46 -7.66
CA ALA A 664 -20.99 19.60 -8.30
C ALA A 664 -20.14 19.21 -9.53
N TYR A 665 -19.40 18.11 -9.46
CA TYR A 665 -18.66 17.59 -10.61
C TYR A 665 -19.62 17.21 -11.75
N LEU A 666 -20.63 16.37 -11.47
CA LEU A 666 -21.50 15.86 -12.53
C LEU A 666 -22.33 16.96 -13.20
N GLU A 667 -22.76 17.96 -12.44
CA GLU A 667 -23.66 19.03 -12.88
C GLU A 667 -22.95 20.24 -13.48
N ARG A 668 -21.75 20.57 -13.00
CA ARG A 668 -21.01 21.78 -13.41
C ARG A 668 -19.62 21.50 -13.97
N GLY A 669 -18.94 20.48 -13.43
CA GLY A 669 -17.58 20.12 -13.81
C GLY A 669 -17.52 19.47 -15.19
N VAL A 670 -18.41 18.51 -15.45
CA VAL A 670 -18.44 17.83 -16.74
C VAL A 670 -19.06 18.73 -17.82
N GLN A 671 -18.28 19.03 -18.86
CA GLN A 671 -18.75 19.80 -20.00
C GLN A 671 -19.47 18.90 -21.02
N ARG A 672 -20.72 19.26 -21.32
CA ARG A 672 -21.62 18.45 -22.17
C ARG A 672 -21.74 19.00 -23.59
N GLY A 673 -21.77 18.08 -24.57
CA GLY A 673 -22.16 18.38 -25.94
C GLY A 673 -23.67 18.49 -26.14
N PRO A 674 -24.14 18.76 -27.38
CA PRO A 674 -25.58 18.88 -27.69
C PRO A 674 -26.40 17.60 -27.41
N ASP A 675 -25.75 16.44 -27.51
CA ASP A 675 -26.33 15.13 -27.18
C ASP A 675 -26.28 14.84 -25.67
N ARG A 676 -25.93 15.82 -24.81
CA ARG A 676 -25.72 15.68 -23.36
C ARG A 676 -24.65 14.65 -22.96
N LEU A 677 -23.94 14.04 -23.91
CA LEU A 677 -22.71 13.30 -23.64
C LEU A 677 -21.56 14.30 -23.50
N TRP A 678 -20.30 13.87 -23.45
CA TRP A 678 -19.17 14.79 -23.40
C TRP A 678 -19.10 15.67 -24.65
N ASP A 679 -18.62 16.89 -24.47
CA ASP A 679 -18.24 17.78 -25.56
C ASP A 679 -17.03 17.18 -26.30
N ASP A 680 -17.24 16.78 -27.55
CA ASP A 680 -16.25 16.10 -28.39
C ASP A 680 -15.14 17.03 -28.92
N THR A 681 -15.24 18.34 -28.62
CA THR A 681 -14.17 19.30 -28.91
C THR A 681 -13.10 19.36 -27.83
N LEU A 682 -13.35 18.75 -26.67
CA LEU A 682 -12.39 18.71 -25.57
C LEU A 682 -11.41 17.56 -25.73
N PHE A 683 -10.12 17.86 -25.60
CA PHE A 683 -9.10 16.84 -25.46
C PHE A 683 -9.34 15.98 -24.21
N GLN A 684 -9.14 14.67 -24.34
CA GLN A 684 -9.20 13.70 -23.24
C GLN A 684 -7.91 12.89 -23.20
N LEU A 685 -7.34 12.68 -22.02
CA LEU A 685 -6.22 11.76 -21.82
C LEU A 685 -6.57 10.32 -22.24
N GLY A 686 -7.84 9.93 -22.06
CA GLY A 686 -8.40 8.70 -22.61
C GLY A 686 -7.74 7.43 -22.07
N ASP A 687 -7.47 6.48 -22.96
CA ASP A 687 -6.81 5.22 -22.60
C ASP A 687 -5.28 5.37 -22.59
N TRP A 688 -4.81 6.26 -21.72
CA TRP A 688 -3.42 6.67 -21.59
C TRP A 688 -2.46 5.48 -21.53
N LEU A 689 -1.34 5.57 -22.27
CA LEU A 689 -0.33 4.49 -22.38
C LEU A 689 -0.87 3.17 -22.96
N ASP A 690 -1.85 3.26 -23.87
CA ASP A 690 -2.09 2.22 -24.88
C ASP A 690 -0.73 1.83 -25.51
N PRO A 691 -0.36 0.53 -25.57
CA PRO A 691 0.91 0.08 -26.15
C PRO A 691 1.17 0.53 -27.60
N THR A 692 0.13 0.95 -28.33
CA THR A 692 0.24 1.45 -29.69
C THR A 692 0.41 2.98 -29.77
N ALA A 693 0.24 3.69 -28.66
CA ALA A 693 0.47 5.13 -28.60
C ALA A 693 1.97 5.45 -28.77
N PRO A 694 2.34 6.45 -29.59
CA PRO A 694 3.73 6.88 -29.72
C PRO A 694 4.33 7.29 -28.36
N PRO A 695 5.64 7.04 -28.10
CA PRO A 695 6.27 7.39 -26.83
C PRO A 695 6.15 8.87 -26.43
N ASP A 696 6.15 9.78 -27.41
CA ASP A 696 6.01 11.23 -27.27
C ASP A 696 4.54 11.70 -27.20
N GLN A 697 3.57 10.83 -27.51
CA GLN A 697 2.14 11.13 -27.50
C GLN A 697 1.35 10.03 -26.76
N PRO A 698 1.60 9.81 -25.47
CA PRO A 698 0.99 8.72 -24.69
C PRO A 698 -0.54 8.76 -24.58
N GLY A 699 -1.19 9.90 -24.86
CA GLY A 699 -2.65 10.04 -24.93
C GLY A 699 -3.25 9.76 -26.31
N ASN A 700 -2.43 9.53 -27.34
CA ASN A 700 -2.89 9.19 -28.69
C ASN A 700 -3.20 7.68 -28.78
N SER A 701 -4.15 7.24 -27.96
CA SER A 701 -4.58 5.84 -27.87
C SER A 701 -5.44 5.43 -29.06
N ARG A 702 -5.50 4.13 -29.33
CA ARG A 702 -6.35 3.60 -30.42
C ARG A 702 -7.85 3.75 -30.13
N THR A 703 -8.21 3.79 -28.85
CA THR A 703 -9.58 4.10 -28.43
C THR A 703 -9.73 5.61 -28.36
N ASP A 704 -10.75 6.15 -29.03
CA ASP A 704 -11.08 7.57 -28.97
C ASP A 704 -11.34 8.02 -27.51
N GLY A 705 -10.70 9.11 -27.10
CA GLY A 705 -10.79 9.62 -25.72
C GLY A 705 -12.21 10.08 -25.35
N THR A 706 -12.98 10.61 -26.30
CA THR A 706 -14.38 11.00 -26.09
C THR A 706 -15.26 9.77 -25.88
N LEU A 707 -15.03 8.67 -26.60
CA LEU A 707 -15.72 7.39 -26.33
C LEU A 707 -15.47 6.90 -24.91
N VAL A 708 -14.22 6.95 -24.44
CA VAL A 708 -13.88 6.60 -23.05
C VAL A 708 -14.63 7.51 -22.08
N ALA A 709 -14.60 8.83 -22.31
CA ALA A 709 -15.28 9.80 -21.47
C ALA A 709 -16.80 9.58 -21.40
N ASP A 710 -17.45 9.29 -22.54
CA ASP A 710 -18.89 9.00 -22.62
C ASP A 710 -19.24 7.70 -21.89
N ALA A 711 -18.38 6.68 -21.95
CA ALA A 711 -18.58 5.43 -21.21
C ALA A 711 -18.52 5.66 -19.69
N TYR A 712 -17.51 6.41 -19.22
CA TYR A 712 -17.33 6.75 -17.81
C TYR A 712 -18.48 7.63 -17.29
N LEU A 713 -18.93 8.60 -18.08
CA LEU A 713 -20.09 9.41 -17.76
C LEU A 713 -21.32 8.57 -17.43
N VAL A 714 -21.68 7.64 -18.32
CA VAL A 714 -22.85 6.79 -18.11
C VAL A 714 -22.67 6.01 -16.81
N TYR A 715 -21.47 5.48 -16.58
CA TYR A 715 -21.14 4.70 -15.39
C TYR A 715 -21.26 5.51 -14.08
N ILE A 716 -20.59 6.67 -13.97
CA ILE A 716 -20.61 7.49 -12.76
C ILE A 716 -21.99 8.08 -12.47
N THR A 717 -22.80 8.36 -13.50
CA THR A 717 -24.18 8.85 -13.31
C THR A 717 -25.05 7.77 -12.66
N GLY A 718 -24.86 6.50 -13.07
CA GLY A 718 -25.52 5.37 -12.44
C GLY A 718 -25.11 5.19 -10.98
N ILE A 719 -23.81 5.29 -10.70
CA ILE A 719 -23.28 5.22 -9.32
C ILE A 719 -23.82 6.36 -8.46
N LEU A 720 -23.88 7.59 -8.97
CA LEU A 720 -24.41 8.71 -8.21
C LEU A 720 -25.91 8.54 -7.89
N ALA A 721 -26.68 7.91 -8.78
CA ALA A 721 -28.06 7.53 -8.49
C ALA A 721 -28.15 6.55 -7.32
N ASP A 722 -27.27 5.53 -7.29
CA ASP A 722 -27.22 4.54 -6.22
C ASP A 722 -26.75 5.17 -4.89
N ILE A 723 -25.73 6.03 -4.92
CA ILE A 723 -25.27 6.82 -3.76
C ILE A 723 -26.40 7.70 -3.22
N SER A 724 -27.12 8.39 -4.10
CA SER A 724 -28.25 9.25 -3.72
C SER A 724 -29.34 8.44 -3.01
N SER A 725 -29.61 7.22 -3.47
CA SER A 725 -30.54 6.29 -2.82
C SER A 725 -30.07 5.90 -1.41
N ILE A 726 -28.79 5.51 -1.27
CA ILE A 726 -28.17 5.15 0.02
C ILE A 726 -28.24 6.29 1.03
N LEU A 727 -28.06 7.54 0.57
CA LEU A 727 -28.12 8.73 1.40
C LEU A 727 -29.55 9.25 1.67
N GLY A 728 -30.59 8.59 1.15
CA GLY A 728 -31.98 9.03 1.30
C GLY A 728 -32.34 10.27 0.48
N LYS A 729 -31.57 10.59 -0.56
CA LYS A 729 -31.82 11.71 -1.50
C LYS A 729 -32.73 11.24 -2.64
N SER A 730 -33.98 10.93 -2.32
CA SER A 730 -34.90 10.24 -3.24
C SER A 730 -35.18 10.99 -4.56
N ALA A 731 -35.24 12.33 -4.52
CA ALA A 731 -35.43 13.16 -5.70
C ALA A 731 -34.22 13.05 -6.65
N ASP A 732 -33.02 13.29 -6.11
CA ASP A 732 -31.74 13.20 -6.85
C ASP A 732 -31.53 11.79 -7.39
N ALA A 733 -31.80 10.75 -6.58
CA ALA A 733 -31.72 9.36 -7.02
C ALA A 733 -32.62 9.07 -8.23
N SER A 734 -33.85 9.58 -8.22
CA SER A 734 -34.80 9.40 -9.33
C SER A 734 -34.34 10.15 -10.58
N GLN A 735 -33.85 11.39 -10.40
CA GLN A 735 -33.33 12.22 -11.49
C GLN A 735 -32.10 11.60 -12.14
N TYR A 736 -31.07 11.28 -11.36
CA TYR A 736 -29.85 10.66 -11.88
C TYR A 736 -30.12 9.28 -12.48
N LYS A 737 -31.11 8.52 -11.98
CA LYS A 737 -31.50 7.26 -12.63
C LYS A 737 -32.14 7.48 -14.01
N ALA A 738 -32.92 8.55 -14.18
CA ALA A 738 -33.48 8.93 -15.47
C ALA A 738 -32.40 9.45 -16.44
N ASP A 739 -31.45 10.25 -15.94
CA ASP A 739 -30.31 10.72 -16.71
C ASP A 739 -29.41 9.55 -17.13
N TYR A 740 -29.09 8.62 -16.23
CA TYR A 740 -28.37 7.37 -16.54
C TYR A 740 -28.99 6.62 -17.71
N ARG A 741 -30.31 6.39 -17.70
CA ARG A 741 -31.02 5.70 -18.78
C ARG A 741 -30.93 6.47 -20.10
N THR A 742 -31.09 7.78 -20.03
CA THR A 742 -31.03 8.66 -21.21
C THR A 742 -29.62 8.67 -21.82
N LEU A 743 -28.59 8.86 -20.99
CA LEU A 743 -27.20 8.88 -21.43
C LEU A 743 -26.77 7.51 -21.96
N LYS A 744 -27.16 6.41 -21.31
CA LYS A 744 -26.93 5.04 -21.80
C LYS A 744 -27.53 4.85 -23.20
N SER A 745 -28.78 5.27 -23.42
CA SER A 745 -29.43 5.18 -24.74
C SER A 745 -28.71 5.99 -25.82
N ARG A 746 -28.20 7.17 -25.47
CA ARG A 746 -27.42 8.02 -26.39
C ARG A 746 -26.06 7.41 -26.70
N PHE A 747 -25.36 6.90 -25.69
CA PHE A 747 -24.11 6.15 -25.87
C PHE A 747 -24.31 4.96 -26.81
N GLN A 748 -25.35 4.16 -26.58
CA GLN A 748 -25.70 3.01 -27.42
C GLN A 748 -25.92 3.46 -28.88
N THR A 749 -26.71 4.51 -29.09
CA THR A 749 -26.98 5.04 -30.43
C THR A 749 -25.72 5.55 -31.13
N LYS A 750 -24.81 6.21 -30.38
CA LYS A 750 -23.59 6.82 -30.90
C LYS A 750 -22.49 5.80 -31.21
N TYR A 751 -22.38 4.74 -30.40
CA TYR A 751 -21.20 3.87 -30.43
C TYR A 751 -21.48 2.37 -30.63
N ILE A 752 -22.69 1.88 -30.39
CA ILE A 752 -23.01 0.44 -30.41
C ILE A 752 -23.88 0.11 -31.61
N SER A 753 -23.41 -0.79 -32.48
CA SER A 753 -24.20 -1.30 -33.60
C SER A 753 -25.36 -2.18 -33.11
N PRO A 754 -26.38 -2.45 -33.95
CA PRO A 754 -27.46 -3.37 -33.58
C PRO A 754 -26.98 -4.77 -33.17
N THR A 755 -25.82 -5.22 -33.67
CA THR A 755 -25.21 -6.51 -33.32
C THR A 755 -24.37 -6.46 -32.03
N GLY A 756 -24.28 -5.31 -31.35
CA GLY A 756 -23.51 -5.14 -30.12
C GLY A 756 -22.03 -4.79 -30.30
N LEU A 757 -21.57 -4.51 -31.52
CA LEU A 757 -20.17 -4.14 -31.78
C LEU A 757 -19.96 -2.64 -31.59
N LEU A 758 -18.78 -2.24 -31.11
CA LEU A 758 -18.46 -0.82 -30.90
C LEU A 758 -17.72 -0.21 -32.09
N VAL A 759 -17.98 1.06 -32.38
CA VAL A 759 -17.27 1.85 -33.42
C VAL A 759 -15.75 1.85 -33.21
N GLY A 760 -15.28 1.94 -31.96
CA GLY A 760 -13.85 1.90 -31.65
C GLY A 760 -13.20 0.53 -31.83
N ASP A 761 -13.96 -0.57 -31.70
CA ASP A 761 -13.55 -1.96 -31.86
C ASP A 761 -12.14 -2.31 -31.29
N THR A 762 -11.82 -1.75 -30.13
CA THR A 762 -10.58 -2.00 -29.38
C THR A 762 -10.85 -2.87 -28.15
N GLN A 763 -9.79 -3.44 -27.56
CA GLN A 763 -9.90 -4.16 -26.29
C GLN A 763 -10.50 -3.25 -25.20
N THR A 764 -10.08 -1.99 -25.11
CA THR A 764 -10.60 -1.01 -24.14
C THR A 764 -12.07 -0.68 -24.35
N ALA A 765 -12.49 -0.32 -25.57
CA ALA A 765 -13.87 0.08 -25.85
C ALA A 765 -14.86 -1.05 -25.50
N LEU A 766 -14.57 -2.28 -25.94
CA LEU A 766 -15.40 -3.45 -25.64
C LEU A 766 -15.39 -3.77 -24.14
N SER A 767 -14.24 -3.67 -23.48
CA SER A 767 -14.12 -3.98 -22.05
C SER A 767 -14.92 -3.01 -21.18
N LEU A 768 -14.83 -1.71 -21.47
CA LEU A 768 -15.62 -0.67 -20.78
C LEU A 768 -17.12 -0.91 -20.98
N ALA A 769 -17.56 -1.15 -22.22
CA ALA A 769 -18.98 -1.40 -22.52
C ALA A 769 -19.53 -2.66 -21.83
N ILE A 770 -18.73 -3.72 -21.73
CA ILE A 770 -19.11 -4.96 -21.03
C ILE A 770 -19.15 -4.74 -19.51
N VAL A 771 -18.12 -4.13 -18.92
CA VAL A 771 -18.01 -3.97 -17.47
C VAL A 771 -19.01 -2.95 -16.94
N PHE A 772 -19.19 -1.82 -17.63
CA PHE A 772 -20.17 -0.76 -17.26
C PHE A 772 -21.61 -1.08 -17.67
N ASN A 773 -21.88 -2.26 -18.23
CA ASN A 773 -23.21 -2.71 -18.67
C ASN A 773 -23.88 -1.75 -19.68
N LEU A 774 -23.16 -1.33 -20.72
CA LEU A 774 -23.65 -0.34 -21.70
C LEU A 774 -24.49 -0.96 -22.82
N HIS A 775 -24.41 -2.27 -23.03
CA HIS A 775 -25.25 -2.99 -24.00
C HIS A 775 -26.73 -2.99 -23.60
N ASP A 776 -27.62 -3.10 -24.59
CA ASP A 776 -29.07 -3.07 -24.35
C ASP A 776 -29.58 -4.41 -23.82
N ASP A 777 -29.05 -5.50 -24.37
CA ASP A 777 -29.46 -6.86 -24.02
C ASP A 777 -28.25 -7.82 -23.86
N PRO A 778 -28.48 -9.01 -23.28
CA PRO A 778 -27.42 -10.01 -23.10
C PRO A 778 -26.81 -10.56 -24.39
N GLN A 779 -27.53 -10.58 -25.52
CA GLN A 779 -27.00 -11.07 -26.80
C GLN A 779 -25.97 -10.09 -27.37
N GLN A 780 -26.26 -8.79 -27.33
CA GLN A 780 -25.28 -7.76 -27.70
C GLN A 780 -24.02 -7.85 -26.82
N ALA A 781 -24.19 -8.00 -25.51
CA ALA A 781 -23.07 -8.14 -24.59
C ALA A 781 -22.24 -9.41 -24.87
N ALA A 782 -22.89 -10.53 -25.21
CA ALA A 782 -22.20 -11.75 -25.60
C ALA A 782 -21.44 -11.59 -26.92
N ALA A 783 -22.04 -10.95 -27.94
CA ALA A 783 -21.37 -10.67 -29.21
C ALA A 783 -20.15 -9.75 -29.04
N ALA A 784 -20.24 -8.73 -28.19
CA ALA A 784 -19.11 -7.89 -27.81
C ALA A 784 -18.02 -8.70 -27.09
N GLY A 785 -18.42 -9.63 -26.21
CA GLY A 785 -17.52 -10.56 -25.54
C GLY A 785 -16.75 -11.47 -26.50
N ASP A 786 -17.43 -12.04 -27.49
CA ASP A 786 -16.83 -12.86 -28.54
C ASP A 786 -15.90 -12.04 -29.44
N ARG A 787 -16.26 -10.77 -29.71
CA ARG A 787 -15.37 -9.85 -30.43
C ARG A 787 -14.10 -9.55 -29.63
N LEU A 788 -14.23 -9.25 -28.34
CA LEU A 788 -13.10 -9.01 -27.45
C LEU A 788 -12.19 -10.25 -27.40
N ALA A 789 -12.77 -11.44 -27.23
CA ALA A 789 -12.05 -12.71 -27.27
C ALA A 789 -11.25 -12.89 -28.58
N ARG A 790 -11.85 -12.53 -29.72
CA ARG A 790 -11.17 -12.56 -31.02
C ARG A 790 -10.02 -11.55 -31.11
N LEU A 791 -10.20 -10.31 -30.63
CA LEU A 791 -9.12 -9.30 -30.64
C LEU A 791 -7.92 -9.77 -29.81
N VAL A 792 -8.16 -10.31 -28.62
CA VAL A 792 -7.11 -10.89 -27.77
C VAL A 792 -6.33 -11.99 -28.48
N ARG A 793 -7.02 -12.89 -29.18
CA ARG A 793 -6.38 -13.99 -29.94
C ARG A 793 -5.57 -13.49 -31.14
N ILE A 794 -6.01 -12.44 -31.82
CA ILE A 794 -5.30 -11.83 -32.96
C ILE A 794 -4.06 -11.08 -32.47
N SER A 795 -4.13 -10.40 -31.32
CA SER A 795 -2.99 -9.78 -30.65
C SER A 795 -2.04 -10.79 -30.00
N LYS A 796 -2.17 -12.10 -30.29
CA LYS A 796 -1.36 -13.17 -29.68
C LYS A 796 -1.34 -13.07 -28.13
N PHE A 797 -2.47 -12.72 -27.53
CA PHE A 797 -2.67 -12.54 -26.08
C PHE A 797 -1.89 -11.38 -25.44
N GLN A 798 -1.21 -10.57 -26.23
CA GLN A 798 -0.55 -9.36 -25.74
C GLN A 798 -1.59 -8.31 -25.35
N VAL A 799 -1.25 -7.52 -24.35
CA VAL A 799 -2.12 -6.44 -23.87
C VAL A 799 -2.22 -5.36 -24.95
N SER A 800 -3.40 -4.79 -25.14
CA SER A 800 -3.62 -3.66 -26.08
C SER A 800 -4.52 -2.62 -25.43
N THR A 801 -4.28 -2.36 -24.15
CA THR A 801 -5.05 -1.43 -23.31
C THR A 801 -4.10 -0.52 -22.53
N GLY A 802 -4.49 0.74 -22.39
CA GLY A 802 -3.88 1.71 -21.48
C GLY A 802 -4.56 1.74 -20.11
N PHE A 803 -4.53 2.89 -19.45
CA PHE A 803 -5.01 3.06 -18.07
C PHE A 803 -6.51 2.83 -17.93
N ALA A 804 -7.32 3.16 -18.93
CA ALA A 804 -8.76 2.99 -18.85
C ALA A 804 -9.19 1.53 -19.08
N GLY A 805 -8.50 0.81 -19.97
CA GLY A 805 -8.84 -0.57 -20.34
C GLY A 805 -8.20 -1.65 -19.46
N THR A 806 -6.97 -1.45 -18.99
CA THR A 806 -6.23 -2.42 -18.17
C THR A 806 -6.95 -2.88 -16.89
N PRO A 807 -7.57 -2.00 -16.08
CA PRO A 807 -8.28 -2.43 -14.88
C PRO A 807 -9.52 -3.27 -15.16
N VAL A 808 -10.03 -3.31 -16.41
CA VAL A 808 -11.31 -3.94 -16.75
C VAL A 808 -11.22 -5.07 -17.77
N VAL A 809 -10.14 -5.21 -18.56
CA VAL A 809 -10.07 -6.16 -19.68
C VAL A 809 -10.23 -7.62 -19.25
N THR A 810 -9.57 -8.04 -18.18
CA THR A 810 -9.71 -9.41 -17.66
C THR A 810 -11.05 -9.65 -16.99
N HIS A 811 -11.62 -8.62 -16.34
CA HIS A 811 -12.99 -8.67 -15.83
C HIS A 811 -14.02 -8.79 -16.95
N ALA A 812 -13.83 -8.08 -18.07
CA ALA A 812 -14.71 -8.14 -19.23
C ALA A 812 -14.69 -9.54 -19.87
N LEU A 813 -13.49 -10.10 -20.10
CA LEU A 813 -13.33 -11.46 -20.60
C LEU A 813 -13.99 -12.49 -19.67
N THR A 814 -13.74 -12.42 -18.37
CA THR A 814 -14.38 -13.32 -17.39
C THR A 814 -15.90 -13.18 -17.40
N LYS A 815 -16.44 -11.96 -17.40
CA LYS A 815 -17.88 -11.69 -17.41
C LYS A 815 -18.55 -12.18 -18.68
N ALA A 816 -17.84 -12.15 -19.81
CA ALA A 816 -18.30 -12.70 -21.09
C ALA A 816 -18.11 -14.23 -21.22
N GLY A 817 -17.62 -14.93 -20.18
CA GLY A 817 -17.39 -16.38 -20.21
C GLY A 817 -16.02 -16.81 -20.75
N HIS A 818 -15.19 -15.87 -21.17
CA HIS A 818 -13.87 -16.07 -21.79
C HIS A 818 -12.70 -16.03 -20.80
N HIS A 819 -12.91 -16.49 -19.55
CA HIS A 819 -11.91 -16.44 -18.48
C HIS A 819 -10.58 -17.14 -18.81
N GLN A 820 -10.56 -18.22 -19.60
CA GLN A 820 -9.31 -18.85 -20.05
C GLN A 820 -8.46 -17.90 -20.92
N LEU A 821 -9.08 -17.01 -21.69
CA LEU A 821 -8.33 -15.97 -22.42
C LEU A 821 -7.73 -14.94 -21.47
N ALA A 822 -8.43 -14.58 -20.39
CA ALA A 822 -7.87 -13.70 -19.36
C ALA A 822 -6.62 -14.31 -18.70
N TYR A 823 -6.65 -15.61 -18.38
CA TYR A 823 -5.47 -16.34 -17.90
C TYR A 823 -4.34 -16.37 -18.94
N ARG A 824 -4.66 -16.59 -20.22
CA ARG A 824 -3.64 -16.63 -21.29
C ARG A 824 -2.98 -15.27 -21.50
N MET A 825 -3.74 -14.17 -21.38
CA MET A 825 -3.19 -12.81 -21.39
C MET A 825 -2.33 -12.53 -20.15
N LEU A 826 -2.80 -12.92 -18.95
CA LEU A 826 -2.02 -12.77 -17.71
C LEU A 826 -0.67 -13.48 -17.82
N GLN A 827 -0.64 -14.68 -18.41
CA GLN A 827 0.56 -15.52 -18.53
C GLN A 827 1.39 -15.26 -19.79
N GLU A 828 0.99 -14.33 -20.67
CA GLU A 828 1.81 -13.93 -21.83
C GLU A 828 3.09 -13.23 -21.36
N SER A 829 4.24 -13.55 -21.95
CA SER A 829 5.57 -13.12 -21.49
C SER A 829 6.29 -12.17 -22.44
N ASN A 830 5.78 -11.97 -23.65
CA ASN A 830 6.35 -11.02 -24.61
C ASN A 830 5.78 -9.61 -24.44
N CYS A 831 6.62 -8.60 -24.68
CA CYS A 831 6.22 -7.20 -24.64
C CYS A 831 5.18 -6.89 -25.74
N PRO A 832 4.01 -6.29 -25.44
CA PRO A 832 3.54 -5.83 -24.12
C PRO A 832 2.75 -6.90 -23.32
N SER A 833 3.13 -7.14 -22.06
CA SER A 833 2.38 -7.99 -21.12
C SER A 833 2.76 -7.71 -19.66
N TRP A 834 2.03 -8.28 -18.70
CA TRP A 834 2.39 -8.18 -17.27
C TRP A 834 3.61 -9.03 -16.89
N MET A 835 3.83 -10.16 -17.56
CA MET A 835 4.98 -11.04 -17.25
C MET A 835 6.26 -10.56 -17.90
N TYR A 836 6.17 -9.73 -18.94
CA TYR A 836 7.34 -9.17 -19.62
C TYR A 836 8.26 -8.38 -18.67
N PRO A 837 7.79 -7.37 -17.91
CA PRO A 837 8.62 -6.68 -16.92
C PRO A 837 9.28 -7.62 -15.92
N ILE A 838 8.55 -8.65 -15.45
CA ILE A 838 9.05 -9.62 -14.48
C ILE A 838 10.20 -10.44 -15.08
N ARG A 839 10.07 -10.87 -16.34
CA ARG A 839 11.14 -11.56 -17.08
C ARG A 839 12.37 -10.67 -17.28
N MET A 840 12.16 -9.35 -17.39
CA MET A 840 13.23 -8.34 -17.43
C MET A 840 13.83 -8.02 -16.05
N GLY A 841 13.37 -8.67 -14.97
CA GLY A 841 13.90 -8.46 -13.61
C GLY A 841 13.20 -7.35 -12.81
N ALA A 842 12.01 -6.90 -13.23
CA ALA A 842 11.23 -5.91 -12.50
C ALA A 842 10.88 -6.38 -11.08
N THR A 843 11.01 -5.45 -10.13
CA THR A 843 10.64 -5.66 -8.72
C THR A 843 9.50 -4.73 -8.27
N THR A 844 8.99 -3.94 -9.20
CA THR A 844 7.88 -2.98 -9.11
C THR A 844 7.10 -3.04 -10.43
N VAL A 845 5.89 -2.50 -10.46
CA VAL A 845 5.12 -2.29 -11.69
C VAL A 845 5.66 -1.05 -12.41
N TRP A 846 5.78 -1.12 -13.73
CA TRP A 846 6.28 -0.01 -14.56
C TRP A 846 5.14 0.89 -15.03
N GLU A 847 5.47 2.13 -15.38
CA GLU A 847 4.52 3.08 -15.96
C GLU A 847 4.08 2.66 -17.36
N ARG A 848 5.05 2.29 -18.21
CA ARG A 848 4.80 1.78 -19.55
C ARG A 848 4.96 0.26 -19.57
N TRP A 849 4.23 -0.38 -20.47
CA TRP A 849 4.41 -1.80 -20.77
C TRP A 849 5.84 -2.14 -21.21
N ASP A 850 6.51 -1.16 -21.82
CA ASP A 850 7.83 -1.22 -22.41
C ASP A 850 8.77 -0.15 -21.82
N SER A 851 8.64 0.19 -20.53
CA SER A 851 9.57 1.14 -19.87
C SER A 851 11.03 0.72 -20.07
N MET A 852 11.30 -0.59 -20.05
CA MET A 852 12.48 -1.18 -20.69
C MET A 852 12.06 -1.85 -21.99
N LEU A 853 12.82 -1.62 -23.05
CA LEU A 853 12.64 -2.26 -24.35
C LEU A 853 13.22 -3.68 -24.34
N PRO A 854 12.84 -4.56 -25.31
CA PRO A 854 13.34 -5.93 -25.37
C PRO A 854 14.86 -6.08 -25.47
N ASP A 855 15.56 -5.05 -25.94
CA ASP A 855 17.03 -5.01 -26.04
C ASP A 855 17.72 -4.56 -24.73
N GLY A 856 16.96 -4.21 -23.69
CA GLY A 856 17.45 -3.74 -22.40
C GLY A 856 17.68 -2.23 -22.32
N SER A 857 17.44 -1.47 -23.39
CA SER A 857 17.44 -0.01 -23.35
C SER A 857 16.18 0.53 -22.67
N ILE A 858 16.27 1.70 -22.07
CA ILE A 858 15.11 2.37 -21.47
C ILE A 858 14.32 3.03 -22.59
N ASN A 859 12.98 2.97 -22.53
CA ASN A 859 12.09 3.64 -23.48
C ASN A 859 12.53 5.09 -23.76
N PRO A 860 12.58 5.54 -25.02
CA PRO A 860 13.09 6.87 -25.37
C PRO A 860 12.18 8.02 -24.92
N GLY A 861 10.92 7.75 -24.55
CA GLY A 861 10.01 8.76 -24.03
C GLY A 861 10.53 9.39 -22.73
N GLU A 862 10.41 10.72 -22.61
CA GLU A 862 10.83 11.45 -21.41
C GLU A 862 10.03 11.03 -20.16
N MET A 863 8.76 10.67 -20.34
CA MET A 863 7.89 10.12 -19.30
C MET A 863 8.04 8.60 -19.25
N THR A 864 9.05 8.13 -18.51
CA THR A 864 9.32 6.70 -18.29
C THR A 864 9.65 6.45 -16.83
N SER A 865 8.80 5.72 -16.12
CA SER A 865 8.98 5.28 -14.74
C SER A 865 9.03 3.75 -14.63
N PHE A 866 9.86 3.24 -13.72
CA PHE A 866 9.91 1.82 -13.34
C PHE A 866 9.17 1.53 -12.03
N ASN A 867 8.46 2.51 -11.48
CA ASN A 867 7.64 2.34 -10.28
C ASN A 867 6.35 3.16 -10.36
N HIS A 868 5.28 2.51 -10.81
CA HIS A 868 3.99 3.12 -11.05
C HIS A 868 2.88 2.06 -10.86
N TYR A 869 1.91 2.28 -9.97
CA TYR A 869 0.97 1.21 -9.58
C TYR A 869 -0.18 0.97 -10.58
N ALA A 870 -0.43 1.89 -11.53
CA ALA A 870 -1.58 1.89 -12.44
C ALA A 870 -1.82 0.53 -13.15
N LEU A 871 -0.80 0.01 -13.85
CA LEU A 871 -0.88 -1.26 -14.58
C LEU A 871 -0.91 -2.49 -13.66
N GLY A 872 -0.68 -2.28 -12.36
CA GLY A 872 -0.85 -3.26 -11.28
C GLY A 872 -2.31 -3.44 -10.87
N SER A 873 -3.25 -2.65 -11.39
CA SER A 873 -4.70 -2.78 -11.15
C SER A 873 -5.24 -4.19 -11.42
N ILE A 874 -4.59 -4.96 -12.29
CA ILE A 874 -4.89 -6.38 -12.58
C ILE A 874 -4.96 -7.26 -11.33
N ILE A 875 -4.26 -6.91 -10.24
CA ILE A 875 -4.29 -7.74 -9.03
C ILE A 875 -5.70 -7.79 -8.40
N ASN A 876 -6.58 -6.81 -8.67
CA ASN A 876 -7.98 -6.89 -8.26
C ASN A 876 -8.68 -8.10 -8.89
N TRP A 877 -8.35 -8.44 -10.14
CA TRP A 877 -8.84 -9.66 -10.80
C TRP A 877 -8.28 -10.93 -10.16
N LEU A 878 -7.02 -10.91 -9.70
CA LEU A 878 -6.45 -12.02 -8.94
C LEU A 878 -7.23 -12.27 -7.65
N HIS A 879 -7.61 -11.21 -6.92
CA HIS A 879 -8.40 -11.34 -5.69
C HIS A 879 -9.82 -11.81 -5.97
N LYS A 880 -10.52 -11.14 -6.90
CA LYS A 880 -11.96 -11.36 -7.16
C LYS A 880 -12.28 -12.61 -7.97
N THR A 881 -11.38 -13.02 -8.87
CA THR A 881 -11.64 -14.09 -9.84
C THR A 881 -10.78 -15.31 -9.55
N VAL A 882 -9.46 -15.13 -9.43
CA VAL A 882 -8.53 -16.25 -9.24
C VAL A 882 -8.73 -16.84 -7.85
N ALA A 883 -8.56 -16.05 -6.78
CA ALA A 883 -8.88 -16.48 -5.42
C ALA A 883 -10.40 -16.48 -5.14
N GLY A 884 -11.15 -15.69 -5.91
CA GLY A 884 -12.60 -15.75 -5.96
C GLY A 884 -13.31 -14.97 -4.85
N VAL A 885 -12.69 -13.98 -4.20
CA VAL A 885 -13.29 -13.28 -3.05
C VAL A 885 -13.64 -11.83 -3.37
N SER A 886 -14.88 -11.43 -3.12
CA SER A 886 -15.32 -10.04 -3.31
C SER A 886 -16.50 -9.68 -2.38
N PRO A 887 -16.73 -8.40 -2.07
CA PRO A 887 -17.90 -7.99 -1.30
C PRO A 887 -19.16 -8.15 -2.17
N LEU A 888 -20.18 -8.81 -1.63
CA LEU A 888 -21.54 -8.82 -2.17
C LEU A 888 -22.37 -7.68 -1.55
N GLU A 889 -22.09 -7.34 -0.30
CA GLU A 889 -22.52 -6.12 0.36
C GLU A 889 -21.32 -5.26 0.77
N PRO A 890 -21.46 -3.91 0.76
CA PRO A 890 -20.43 -2.98 1.22
C PRO A 890 -19.87 -3.34 2.60
N GLY A 891 -18.56 -3.24 2.77
CA GLY A 891 -17.87 -3.57 4.03
C GLY A 891 -17.66 -5.07 4.28
N TRP A 892 -17.97 -5.94 3.32
CA TRP A 892 -17.78 -7.40 3.40
C TRP A 892 -18.67 -8.12 4.42
N ARG A 893 -19.87 -7.56 4.70
CA ARG A 893 -20.88 -8.24 5.52
C ARG A 893 -21.41 -9.50 4.83
N GLN A 894 -21.75 -9.37 3.54
CA GLN A 894 -21.97 -10.49 2.65
C GLN A 894 -20.83 -10.60 1.66
N ILE A 895 -20.32 -11.81 1.48
CA ILE A 895 -19.12 -12.11 0.71
C ILE A 895 -19.52 -13.00 -0.46
N LEU A 896 -19.06 -12.68 -1.67
CA LEU A 896 -19.08 -13.61 -2.79
C LEU A 896 -17.78 -14.42 -2.79
N VAL A 897 -17.91 -15.75 -2.77
CA VAL A 897 -16.81 -16.70 -2.91
C VAL A 897 -17.03 -17.51 -4.19
N GLN A 898 -16.40 -17.10 -5.28
CA GLN A 898 -16.52 -17.66 -6.62
C GLN A 898 -15.15 -17.81 -7.29
N PRO A 899 -14.30 -18.75 -6.83
CA PRO A 899 -13.04 -19.03 -7.50
C PRO A 899 -13.29 -19.60 -8.90
N LEU A 900 -12.55 -19.09 -9.87
CA LEU A 900 -12.60 -19.54 -11.26
C LEU A 900 -11.21 -20.04 -11.68
N PRO A 901 -10.84 -21.30 -11.38
CA PRO A 901 -9.57 -21.87 -11.80
C PRO A 901 -9.39 -21.80 -13.33
N GLY A 902 -8.16 -21.57 -13.77
CA GLY A 902 -7.82 -21.53 -15.19
C GLY A 902 -6.32 -21.35 -15.41
N GLY A 903 -5.93 -21.40 -16.68
CA GLY A 903 -4.52 -21.42 -17.06
C GLY A 903 -3.76 -22.62 -16.48
N THR A 904 -2.51 -22.37 -16.14
CA THR A 904 -1.63 -23.31 -15.41
C THR A 904 -1.73 -23.18 -13.89
N ILE A 905 -2.65 -22.36 -13.36
CA ILE A 905 -2.80 -22.18 -11.92
C ILE A 905 -3.65 -23.32 -11.37
N THR A 906 -3.03 -24.16 -10.52
CA THR A 906 -3.63 -25.33 -9.88
C THR A 906 -3.99 -25.10 -8.43
N SER A 907 -3.52 -24.01 -7.82
CA SER A 907 -3.95 -23.57 -6.50
C SER A 907 -3.89 -22.05 -6.36
N ALA A 908 -4.79 -21.49 -5.56
CA ALA A 908 -4.70 -20.10 -5.13
C ALA A 908 -5.28 -19.89 -3.73
N GLU A 909 -4.79 -18.85 -3.08
CA GLU A 909 -5.16 -18.41 -1.76
C GLU A 909 -5.36 -16.89 -1.76
N ALA A 910 -6.42 -16.44 -1.07
CA ALA A 910 -6.51 -15.08 -0.57
C ALA A 910 -6.85 -15.07 0.92
N ILE A 911 -6.18 -14.18 1.64
CA ILE A 911 -6.48 -13.83 3.03
C ILE A 911 -6.84 -12.35 3.04
N TYR A 912 -7.91 -11.98 3.74
CA TYR A 912 -8.32 -10.59 3.89
C TYR A 912 -8.83 -10.30 5.30
N GLU A 913 -8.27 -9.27 5.93
CA GLU A 913 -8.73 -8.71 7.21
C GLU A 913 -9.90 -7.75 6.95
N THR A 914 -11.12 -8.28 6.91
CA THR A 914 -12.33 -7.48 6.76
C THR A 914 -12.60 -6.62 8.01
N ALA A 915 -13.57 -5.71 7.91
CA ALA A 915 -14.10 -4.97 9.06
C ALA A 915 -14.79 -5.86 10.11
N TYR A 916 -15.11 -7.12 9.78
CA TYR A 916 -15.73 -8.08 10.69
C TYR A 916 -14.73 -9.10 11.27
N GLY A 917 -13.57 -9.27 10.62
CA GLY A 917 -12.57 -10.28 10.98
C GLY A 917 -11.94 -10.92 9.74
N ARG A 918 -11.19 -11.99 9.98
CA ARG A 918 -10.39 -12.65 8.94
C ARG A 918 -11.25 -13.52 8.02
N LEU A 919 -11.17 -13.24 6.72
CA LEU A 919 -11.64 -14.07 5.60
C LEU A 919 -10.45 -14.82 5.00
N GLU A 920 -10.59 -16.13 4.78
CA GLU A 920 -9.58 -16.93 4.06
C GLU A 920 -10.28 -17.79 3.01
N SER A 921 -9.79 -17.76 1.78
CA SER A 921 -10.24 -18.63 0.68
C SER A 921 -9.02 -19.31 0.09
N ARG A 922 -8.95 -20.64 0.20
CA ARG A 922 -7.85 -21.46 -0.32
C ARG A 922 -8.43 -22.55 -1.18
N TRP A 923 -8.00 -22.64 -2.44
CA TRP A 923 -8.41 -23.74 -3.29
C TRP A 923 -7.24 -24.42 -3.97
N GLU A 924 -7.43 -25.70 -4.28
CA GLU A 924 -6.52 -26.52 -5.06
C GLU A 924 -7.31 -27.40 -6.04
N VAL A 925 -6.68 -27.71 -7.18
CA VAL A 925 -7.14 -28.70 -8.15
C VAL A 925 -6.16 -29.86 -8.15
N LYS A 926 -6.60 -31.02 -7.64
CA LYS A 926 -5.85 -32.28 -7.60
C LYS A 926 -6.28 -33.18 -8.74
N ASN A 927 -5.35 -34.03 -9.19
CA ASN A 927 -5.61 -35.06 -10.21
C ASN A 927 -6.25 -34.54 -11.52
N GLY A 928 -6.11 -33.24 -11.82
CA GLY A 928 -6.63 -32.59 -13.02
C GLY A 928 -8.08 -32.11 -12.96
N ASP A 929 -8.91 -32.65 -12.07
CA ASP A 929 -10.35 -32.34 -12.03
C ASP A 929 -10.97 -32.24 -10.63
N GLN A 930 -10.25 -32.60 -9.56
CA GLN A 930 -10.75 -32.57 -8.19
C GLN A 930 -10.47 -31.21 -7.55
N PHE A 931 -11.49 -30.37 -7.52
CA PHE A 931 -11.46 -29.09 -6.83
C PHE A 931 -11.74 -29.27 -5.34
N ARG A 932 -10.91 -28.66 -4.50
CA ARG A 932 -11.15 -28.49 -3.07
C ARG A 932 -11.01 -27.03 -2.69
N LEU A 933 -11.99 -26.50 -1.95
CA LEU A 933 -11.99 -25.15 -1.38
C LEU A 933 -12.09 -25.24 0.14
N GLU A 934 -11.18 -24.57 0.83
CA GLU A 934 -11.23 -24.28 2.26
C GLU A 934 -11.57 -22.81 2.45
N LEU A 935 -12.60 -22.54 3.24
CA LEU A 935 -13.15 -21.21 3.44
C LEU A 935 -13.30 -20.90 4.93
N VAL A 936 -12.80 -19.72 5.35
CA VAL A 936 -13.04 -19.12 6.65
C VAL A 936 -13.89 -17.88 6.46
N VAL A 937 -15.08 -17.85 7.06
CA VAL A 937 -15.98 -16.68 7.07
C VAL A 937 -16.00 -16.10 8.49
N PRO A 938 -15.73 -14.80 8.68
CA PRO A 938 -15.72 -14.20 10.03
C PRO A 938 -17.13 -14.17 10.64
N PRO A 939 -17.25 -14.23 11.98
CA PRO A 939 -18.52 -14.00 12.69
C PRO A 939 -19.22 -12.72 12.26
N ASN A 940 -20.56 -12.73 12.30
CA ASN A 940 -21.43 -11.65 11.84
C ASN A 940 -21.44 -11.39 10.32
N SER A 941 -20.71 -12.21 9.54
CA SER A 941 -20.74 -12.21 8.07
C SER A 941 -21.33 -13.50 7.50
N THR A 942 -21.70 -13.46 6.22
CA THR A 942 -22.12 -14.63 5.43
C THR A 942 -21.40 -14.68 4.10
N ALA A 943 -21.29 -15.87 3.50
CA ALA A 943 -20.72 -16.05 2.17
C ALA A 943 -21.69 -16.76 1.22
N LYS A 944 -21.87 -16.20 0.02
CA LYS A 944 -22.44 -16.87 -1.14
C LYS A 944 -21.31 -17.59 -1.88
N VAL A 945 -21.28 -18.91 -1.77
CA VAL A 945 -20.27 -19.78 -2.38
C VAL A 945 -20.81 -20.32 -3.71
N VAL A 946 -20.06 -20.10 -4.78
CA VAL A 946 -20.33 -20.61 -6.12
C VAL A 946 -19.13 -21.43 -6.57
N LEU A 947 -19.26 -22.76 -6.56
CA LEU A 947 -18.17 -23.65 -6.97
C LEU A 947 -17.99 -23.63 -8.50
N PRO A 948 -16.78 -23.95 -9.00
CA PRO A 948 -16.51 -24.04 -10.44
C PRO A 948 -17.56 -24.87 -11.19
N GLY A 949 -17.89 -24.45 -12.42
CA GLY A 949 -18.97 -25.05 -13.21
C GLY A 949 -20.38 -24.49 -12.93
N GLY A 950 -20.53 -23.53 -12.02
CA GLY A 950 -21.58 -22.49 -12.05
C GLY A 950 -23.04 -22.90 -11.80
N LYS A 951 -23.31 -24.12 -11.34
CA LYS A 951 -24.68 -24.61 -11.08
C LYS A 951 -25.06 -24.76 -9.61
N ASP A 952 -24.08 -24.80 -8.72
CA ASP A 952 -24.31 -25.05 -7.28
C ASP A 952 -23.96 -23.79 -6.48
N GLU A 953 -24.99 -23.08 -6.04
CA GLU A 953 -24.85 -21.95 -5.12
C GLU A 953 -25.18 -22.40 -3.69
N LYS A 954 -24.36 -22.00 -2.71
CA LYS A 954 -24.60 -22.25 -1.29
C LYS A 954 -24.38 -20.98 -0.49
N VAL A 955 -25.32 -20.64 0.39
CA VAL A 955 -25.11 -19.57 1.38
C VAL A 955 -24.70 -20.21 2.69
N VAL A 956 -23.58 -19.76 3.25
CA VAL A 956 -23.07 -20.20 4.55
C VAL A 956 -22.86 -18.99 5.46
N GLY A 957 -23.07 -19.17 6.78
CA GLY A 957 -22.74 -18.16 7.76
C GLY A 957 -21.24 -18.14 8.10
N SER A 958 -20.90 -17.62 9.27
CA SER A 958 -19.53 -17.63 9.77
C SER A 958 -19.04 -19.05 10.07
N GLY A 959 -17.73 -19.26 10.01
CA GLY A 959 -17.10 -20.53 10.40
C GLY A 959 -16.11 -21.03 9.37
N ARG A 960 -15.77 -22.31 9.51
CA ARG A 960 -14.82 -23.02 8.64
C ARG A 960 -15.56 -24.05 7.80
N TYR A 961 -15.35 -24.00 6.49
CA TYR A 961 -16.04 -24.85 5.53
C TYR A 961 -15.04 -25.48 4.57
N THR A 962 -15.32 -26.73 4.18
CA THR A 962 -14.63 -27.40 3.09
C THR A 962 -15.66 -27.78 2.03
N PHE A 963 -15.36 -27.47 0.78
CA PHE A 963 -16.17 -27.85 -0.37
C PHE A 963 -15.31 -28.63 -1.35
N GLU A 964 -15.88 -29.67 -1.94
CA GLU A 964 -15.23 -30.47 -2.97
C GLU A 964 -16.15 -30.60 -4.18
N LYS A 965 -15.56 -30.60 -5.37
CA LYS A 965 -16.29 -30.77 -6.63
C LYS A 965 -15.38 -31.32 -7.72
N THR A 966 -15.90 -32.20 -8.55
CA THR A 966 -15.23 -32.57 -9.80
C THR A 966 -15.65 -31.62 -10.92
N PHE A 967 -14.69 -31.04 -11.64
CA PHE A 967 -14.95 -30.20 -12.80
C PHE A 967 -13.78 -30.24 -13.79
N ALA A 968 -14.05 -29.96 -15.06
CA ALA A 968 -13.01 -29.91 -16.09
C ALA A 968 -12.20 -28.61 -15.99
N SER A 969 -11.15 -28.61 -15.15
CA SER A 969 -10.31 -27.41 -14.90
C SER A 969 -9.56 -26.88 -16.12
N GLN A 970 -9.28 -27.75 -17.08
CA GLN A 970 -8.53 -27.44 -18.31
C GLN A 970 -9.42 -27.21 -19.53
N ALA A 971 -10.75 -27.16 -19.35
CA ALA A 971 -11.66 -26.93 -20.47
C ALA A 971 -11.34 -25.61 -21.18
N GLY A 972 -11.01 -25.70 -22.46
CA GLY A 972 -10.66 -24.54 -23.30
C GLY A 972 -9.21 -24.05 -23.15
N TRP A 973 -8.34 -24.78 -22.45
CA TRP A 973 -6.91 -24.44 -22.30
C TRP A 973 -5.97 -25.38 -23.10
N PRO A 974 -4.87 -24.86 -23.69
CA PRO A 974 -4.58 -23.44 -23.91
C PRO A 974 -5.42 -22.88 -25.07
N PRO A 975 -6.00 -21.66 -24.95
CA PRO A 975 -6.54 -20.96 -26.09
C PRO A 975 -5.45 -20.74 -27.15
N LYS A 976 -5.81 -20.88 -28.43
CA LYS A 976 -4.87 -20.70 -29.54
C LYS A 976 -4.93 -19.29 -30.12
N ALA A 977 -3.79 -18.70 -30.45
CA ALA A 977 -3.74 -17.45 -31.20
C ALA A 977 -4.48 -17.58 -32.54
N GLN A 978 -4.98 -16.48 -33.07
CA GLN A 978 -5.58 -16.43 -34.40
C GLN A 978 -4.60 -15.75 -35.36
N VAL A 979 -3.82 -16.55 -36.09
CA VAL A 979 -2.83 -16.12 -37.08
C VAL A 979 -3.33 -16.35 -38.50
N ALA A 980 -2.80 -15.59 -39.47
CA ALA A 980 -3.11 -15.85 -40.87
C ALA A 980 -2.52 -17.22 -41.30
N PRO A 981 -3.16 -17.96 -42.22
CA PRO A 981 -2.74 -19.32 -42.59
C PRO A 981 -1.30 -19.47 -43.12
N VAL A 982 -0.67 -18.37 -43.52
CA VAL A 982 0.71 -18.34 -44.06
C VAL A 982 1.79 -18.19 -42.99
N PHE A 983 1.41 -17.95 -41.72
CA PHE A 983 2.34 -17.84 -40.61
C PHE A 983 2.16 -19.03 -39.68
N GLU A 984 3.27 -19.68 -39.29
CA GLU A 984 3.22 -20.63 -38.20
C GLU A 984 2.93 -19.87 -36.89
N PRO A 985 1.99 -20.35 -36.06
CA PRO A 985 1.81 -19.78 -34.74
C PRO A 985 3.08 -20.05 -33.94
N GLU A 986 3.87 -19.00 -33.67
CA GLU A 986 4.80 -19.01 -32.55
C GLU A 986 3.94 -19.21 -31.29
N ASP A 987 3.85 -20.46 -30.82
CA ASP A 987 3.18 -20.74 -29.56
C ASP A 987 4.15 -20.37 -28.44
N THR A 988 4.10 -19.11 -28.03
CA THR A 988 4.94 -18.49 -26.99
C THR A 988 4.64 -19.03 -25.59
N PHE A 989 3.77 -20.04 -25.49
CA PHE A 989 3.31 -20.64 -24.24
C PHE A 989 4.28 -21.69 -23.66
N VAL A 990 5.39 -21.99 -24.35
CA VAL A 990 6.40 -22.97 -23.89
C VAL A 990 7.28 -22.40 -22.79
#